data_AF-A0A8H6V0P5-F1
#
_entry.id   AF-A0A8H6V0P5-F1
#
_cell.length_a   1.000
_cell.length_b   1.000
_cell.length_c   1.000
_cell.angle_alpha   90.00
_cell.angle_beta   90.00
_cell.angle_gamma   90.00
#
_symmetry.space_group_name_H-M   'P 1'
#
loop_
_entity.id
_entity.type
_entity.pdbx_description
1 polymer ?
#
loop_
_entity_poly.entity_id
_entity_poly.type
_entity_poly.pdbx_seq_one_letter_code
_entity_poly.pdbx_strand_id
1 'polypeptide(L)'
;MATLDSLKSALRQEATATASSPVQPLSDTQYSDGFPLYFNSRIHVSVLEIGPGPTSVFGYLPGHLRRKVKRYAAFEPNGLFATRVEEWLCASFALFVAGFVMQDVEADKAIRVKWRKVCRALGGREKARPNHLLFSSPNVMAVFTQHATMLPELAMQVPLVKGTKTVKSREACLHRPASIVRPTEVQHVQQCVRWALKHGVGLTVVGGGHSGHCLWPNVVSVDMGAFDQVHILTAGEDGEECGSDSGSLVVAEAGCKTGDIVRKTMEAGVTVPLGARPSVGTGLWLQGGIGHLARLHGLACDAIVGALVISVGSGQGLCIGRVPSQHWPAGAVRPENDTDLLWALKGAGTNVGIVVSVTFKAYTAPTYLTRNWVTPLSDDLEARRKLNAYLYWDSGKLHLGVTMFESSTTKLASETPMSTPTLVRAILGPENDCKAVDGVGLFDVEMYMSKMHGGHGGSRTSSFKRCLFLNRIGAENVADILVAAVETRPSPLCYLHLLQGGGAVSDVAADATAFGCRDWDFACVVTGVWPRDQDESEVARGAVRWVYNVARDLLPLSVGVYGADLGPDPRDAMLAAKAFGPNRPRLARIKQSCNPRNVLAYACPLPKAPMEPNLIILVTGESCAGKDYCADIWVSVFITCTHKNLTARAVSISDVTKREYAAATGADLNLLLRDRGYKEQHRPALSKFFQGQVRHRPRLLEEHFLNAVYGAVDVDVLLITGMRNQAPVTAFSHLVPDSRLIEVRVKASEDTRRARRGCRGGSEDGDNNEDEDNNNGKSDPTALNYRPSLIFDNDATGSEAAKMFAEHYLLPFLHEDLQRLADMVRSIPDFPRPGIEFRHVLDITQQRGGLALCTALLQTHFSGDWAKVDVVAGCEAGGFVYAAALASRVDVPLVLIREAGKLPQPTISVRKSTSHISSSASNDLEEKRIELERDLIPRGASVVVVDDVLATGNTLCAVLPLLEKASIHAEDVTLTL
;
A
#
# COMPACT_ATOMS: atom_id res chain seq x y z
N MET A 1 -37.64 -3.56 31.60
CA MET A 1 -38.32 -3.59 30.29
C MET A 1 -39.58 -2.77 30.41
N ALA A 2 -39.72 -1.72 29.62
CA ALA A 2 -40.97 -1.01 29.38
C ALA A 2 -41.21 -1.10 27.87
N THR A 3 -42.42 -1.48 27.44
CA THR A 3 -42.74 -1.70 26.03
C THR A 3 -43.04 -0.38 25.33
N LEU A 4 -42.76 -0.36 24.01
CA LEU A 4 -42.88 0.80 23.13
C LEU A 4 -44.29 1.42 23.12
N ASP A 5 -45.31 0.63 23.43
CA ASP A 5 -46.70 1.08 23.45
C ASP A 5 -47.05 1.95 24.67
N SER A 6 -46.34 1.78 25.81
CA SER A 6 -46.50 2.66 26.97
C SER A 6 -45.95 4.07 26.71
N LEU A 7 -44.93 4.18 25.85
CA LEU A 7 -44.34 5.48 25.46
C LEU A 7 -45.24 6.23 24.46
N LYS A 8 -45.87 5.49 23.54
CA LYS A 8 -46.77 6.07 22.53
C LYS A 8 -48.08 6.59 23.13
N SER A 9 -48.58 5.97 24.20
CA SER A 9 -49.79 6.45 24.90
C SER A 9 -49.56 7.76 25.66
N ALA A 10 -48.38 7.95 26.25
CA ALA A 10 -48.02 9.17 26.97
C ALA A 10 -47.85 10.37 26.02
N LEU A 11 -47.19 10.14 24.87
CA LEU A 11 -46.95 11.19 23.87
C LEU A 11 -48.22 11.65 23.14
N ARG A 12 -49.26 10.80 23.06
CA ARG A 12 -50.56 11.17 22.46
C ARG A 12 -51.42 12.05 23.36
N GLN A 13 -51.25 11.99 24.69
CA GLN A 13 -51.98 12.87 25.61
C GLN A 13 -51.44 14.31 25.62
N GLU A 14 -50.15 14.51 25.34
CA GLU A 14 -49.54 15.85 25.29
C GLU A 14 -49.76 16.58 23.94
N ALA A 15 -49.87 15.84 22.83
CA ALA A 15 -49.96 16.43 21.49
C ALA A 15 -51.32 17.09 21.18
N THR A 16 -52.39 16.79 21.94
CA THR A 16 -53.73 17.38 21.74
C THR A 16 -53.93 18.76 22.38
N ALA A 17 -52.94 19.30 23.08
CA ALA A 17 -53.12 20.54 23.86
C ALA A 17 -52.79 21.85 23.12
N THR A 18 -52.07 21.82 21.99
CA THR A 18 -51.47 23.06 21.46
C THR A 18 -51.43 23.10 19.92
N ALA A 19 -52.59 23.26 19.29
CA ALA A 19 -52.66 23.72 17.91
C ALA A 19 -53.71 24.83 17.76
N SER A 20 -53.27 26.04 17.39
CA SER A 20 -54.10 26.95 16.60
C SER A 20 -53.20 27.81 15.71
N SER A 21 -53.68 28.00 14.49
CA SER A 21 -53.00 28.38 13.24
C SER A 21 -53.37 29.85 12.86
N PRO A 22 -53.42 30.28 11.58
CA PRO A 22 -52.38 30.79 10.66
C PRO A 22 -52.64 32.27 10.18
N VAL A 23 -51.83 32.73 9.19
CA VAL A 23 -52.18 33.56 7.98
C VAL A 23 -51.27 34.80 7.71
N GLN A 24 -50.78 34.88 6.44
CA GLN A 24 -49.84 35.80 5.74
C GLN A 24 -50.58 36.92 4.92
N PRO A 25 -49.96 38.04 4.40
CA PRO A 25 -49.10 38.08 3.18
C PRO A 25 -47.96 39.18 3.09
N LEU A 26 -47.30 39.27 1.92
CA LEU A 26 -45.90 39.64 1.58
C LEU A 26 -45.53 41.13 1.29
N SER A 27 -44.25 41.48 1.48
CA SER A 27 -43.27 42.01 0.46
C SER A 27 -42.04 42.58 1.21
N ASP A 28 -40.80 42.13 0.97
CA ASP A 28 -39.80 42.85 0.17
C ASP A 28 -38.57 41.97 -0.13
N THR A 29 -38.67 40.64 -0.02
CA THR A 29 -37.58 39.78 -0.52
C THR A 29 -37.30 40.07 -1.99
N GLN A 30 -38.34 40.44 -2.73
CA GLN A 30 -38.32 40.37 -4.17
C GLN A 30 -37.58 41.55 -4.85
N TYR A 31 -37.18 42.59 -4.09
CA TYR A 31 -36.53 43.79 -4.65
C TYR A 31 -34.99 43.80 -4.59
N SER A 32 -34.31 42.89 -3.87
CA SER A 32 -32.84 43.01 -3.63
C SER A 32 -32.04 41.71 -3.83
N ASP A 33 -32.56 40.73 -4.56
CA ASP A 33 -31.91 39.44 -4.85
C ASP A 33 -30.78 39.52 -5.91
N GLY A 34 -29.79 40.38 -5.67
CA GLY A 34 -28.50 40.33 -6.36
C GLY A 34 -27.41 40.82 -5.43
N PHE A 35 -26.69 39.89 -4.79
CA PHE A 35 -25.69 40.07 -3.72
C PHE A 35 -26.28 40.23 -2.31
N PRO A 36 -26.63 39.14 -1.58
CA PRO A 36 -25.62 38.46 -0.75
C PRO A 36 -26.00 37.02 -0.30
N LEU A 37 -25.33 35.99 -0.80
CA LEU A 37 -25.41 34.63 -0.24
C LEU A 37 -24.00 34.19 0.14
N TYR A 38 -23.43 34.70 1.24
CA TYR A 38 -22.30 34.07 1.97
C TYR A 38 -21.85 34.82 3.25
N PHE A 39 -22.72 35.47 4.05
CA PHE A 39 -22.25 36.12 5.30
C PHE A 39 -23.26 36.11 6.46
N ASN A 40 -23.73 34.92 6.86
CA ASN A 40 -24.57 34.72 8.06
C ASN A 40 -23.84 34.13 9.28
N SER A 41 -22.50 34.16 9.32
CA SER A 41 -21.73 33.74 10.49
C SER A 41 -21.47 34.92 11.45
N ARG A 42 -21.60 34.69 12.76
CA ARG A 42 -21.26 35.63 13.86
C ARG A 42 -19.73 35.85 14.00
N ILE A 43 -19.01 35.99 12.89
CA ILE A 43 -17.56 36.16 12.89
C ILE A 43 -17.24 37.65 12.92
N HIS A 44 -16.57 38.10 13.97
CA HIS A 44 -16.04 39.45 14.07
C HIS A 44 -14.64 39.51 13.45
N VAL A 45 -14.33 40.59 12.73
CA VAL A 45 -13.06 40.74 11.98
C VAL A 45 -12.28 41.93 12.52
N SER A 46 -10.94 41.85 12.53
CA SER A 46 -10.04 42.99 12.80
C SER A 46 -9.37 43.38 11.50
N VAL A 47 -9.31 44.68 11.20
CA VAL A 47 -8.78 45.19 9.92
C VAL A 47 -7.59 46.12 10.21
N LEU A 48 -6.47 45.87 9.53
CA LEU A 48 -5.27 46.71 9.52
C LEU A 48 -5.09 47.27 8.11
N GLU A 49 -5.12 48.59 7.98
CA GLU A 49 -4.94 49.29 6.71
C GLU A 49 -3.61 50.04 6.72
N ILE A 50 -2.80 49.83 5.69
CA ILE A 50 -1.51 50.51 5.48
C ILE A 50 -1.49 51.03 4.05
N GLY A 51 -1.61 52.35 3.88
CA GLY A 51 -1.53 52.99 2.58
C GLY A 51 -1.81 54.50 2.66
N PRO A 52 -1.25 55.32 1.75
CA PRO A 52 -1.53 56.74 1.69
C PRO A 52 -2.78 56.96 0.83
N GLY A 53 -3.92 57.27 1.45
CA GLY A 53 -5.14 57.51 0.69
C GLY A 53 -6.11 58.42 1.44
N PRO A 54 -6.68 59.46 0.81
CA PRO A 54 -7.60 60.40 1.47
C PRO A 54 -8.94 59.75 1.90
N THR A 55 -9.16 58.49 1.53
CA THR A 55 -10.39 57.74 1.77
C THR A 55 -10.06 56.30 2.15
N SER A 56 -10.33 55.93 3.40
CA SER A 56 -10.15 54.56 3.89
C SER A 56 -11.09 53.58 3.19
N VAL A 57 -10.59 52.37 2.92
CA VAL A 57 -11.39 51.23 2.43
C VAL A 57 -12.58 50.94 3.35
N PHE A 58 -12.45 51.18 4.66
CA PHE A 58 -13.54 51.02 5.63
C PHE A 58 -14.72 51.98 5.35
N GLY A 59 -14.41 53.19 4.85
CA GLY A 59 -15.39 54.21 4.47
C GLY A 59 -16.30 53.80 3.30
N TYR A 60 -15.89 52.81 2.50
CA TYR A 60 -16.67 52.29 1.38
C TYR A 60 -17.49 51.02 1.71
N LEU A 61 -17.29 50.41 2.89
CA LEU A 61 -18.04 49.21 3.26
C LEU A 61 -19.51 49.53 3.59
N PRO A 62 -20.50 48.73 3.16
CA PRO A 62 -21.88 48.84 3.62
C PRO A 62 -22.02 48.74 5.14
N GLY A 63 -23.00 49.45 5.71
CA GLY A 63 -23.15 49.59 7.17
C GLY A 63 -23.27 48.25 7.93
N HIS A 64 -23.84 47.21 7.32
CA HIS A 64 -23.93 45.88 7.93
C HIS A 64 -22.58 45.15 8.01
N LEU A 65 -21.62 45.45 7.12
CA LEU A 65 -20.25 44.90 7.17
C LEU A 65 -19.36 45.70 8.14
N ARG A 66 -19.53 47.03 8.22
CA ARG A 66 -18.84 47.86 9.22
C ARG A 66 -19.13 47.39 10.65
N ARG A 67 -20.37 47.04 10.94
CA ARG A 67 -20.81 46.50 12.25
C ARG A 67 -20.13 45.17 12.64
N LYS A 68 -19.51 44.47 11.69
CA LYS A 68 -18.78 43.21 11.96
C LYS A 68 -17.29 43.44 12.31
N VAL A 69 -16.75 44.64 12.07
CA VAL A 69 -15.36 44.98 12.39
C VAL A 69 -15.25 45.37 13.87
N LYS A 70 -14.49 44.62 14.66
CA LYS A 70 -14.34 44.82 16.12
C LYS A 70 -13.20 45.74 16.50
N ARG A 71 -12.12 45.74 15.71
CA ARG A 71 -10.94 46.59 15.88
C ARG A 71 -10.47 47.02 14.50
N TYR A 72 -10.25 48.31 14.34
CA TYR A 72 -9.68 48.89 13.13
C TYR A 72 -8.48 49.72 13.55
N ALA A 73 -7.32 49.44 12.95
CA ALA A 73 -6.12 50.24 13.11
C ALA A 73 -5.72 50.74 11.73
N ALA A 74 -5.75 52.06 11.56
CA ALA A 74 -5.12 52.73 10.44
C ALA A 74 -3.82 53.31 10.94
N PHE A 75 -2.72 53.03 10.25
CA PHE A 75 -1.49 53.76 10.47
C PHE A 75 -1.47 54.92 9.47
N GLU A 76 -2.19 55.99 9.84
CA GLU A 76 -2.29 57.27 9.13
C GLU A 76 -2.10 58.44 10.11
N PRO A 77 -1.55 59.60 9.67
CA PRO A 77 -1.32 60.75 10.54
C PRO A 77 -2.57 61.62 10.72
N ASN A 78 -3.67 61.13 11.31
CA ASN A 78 -4.83 61.99 11.65
C ASN A 78 -5.64 61.50 12.87
N GLY A 79 -5.38 62.09 14.05
CA GLY A 79 -5.91 61.65 15.36
C GLY A 79 -7.35 62.04 15.72
N LEU A 80 -8.10 62.75 14.86
CA LEU A 80 -9.44 63.28 15.20
C LEU A 80 -10.61 62.31 14.92
N PHE A 81 -10.39 61.21 14.19
CA PHE A 81 -11.47 60.31 13.74
C PHE A 81 -11.66 59.07 14.62
N ALA A 82 -10.63 58.64 15.35
CA ALA A 82 -10.67 57.42 16.18
C ALA A 82 -11.60 57.55 17.40
N THR A 83 -11.61 58.71 18.05
CA THR A 83 -12.32 58.92 19.33
C THR A 83 -13.84 58.87 19.18
N ARG A 84 -14.40 59.31 18.05
CA ARG A 84 -15.85 59.28 17.78
C ARG A 84 -16.41 57.88 17.50
N VAL A 85 -15.56 56.96 17.03
CA VAL A 85 -15.97 55.58 16.71
C VAL A 85 -16.00 54.71 17.98
N GLU A 86 -15.11 55.00 18.93
CA GLU A 86 -15.01 54.28 20.20
C GLU A 86 -16.21 54.54 21.13
N GLU A 87 -16.69 55.79 21.20
CA GLU A 87 -17.88 56.16 21.99
C GLU A 87 -19.18 55.55 21.46
N TRP A 88 -19.31 55.37 20.14
CA TRP A 88 -20.51 54.82 19.51
C TRP A 88 -20.63 53.28 19.64
N LEU A 89 -19.51 52.55 19.64
CA LEU A 89 -19.47 51.09 19.80
C LEU A 89 -19.85 50.65 21.23
N CYS A 90 -19.49 51.44 22.25
CA CYS A 90 -19.81 51.15 23.65
C CYS A 90 -21.31 51.22 23.97
N ALA A 91 -22.05 52.15 23.34
CA ALA A 91 -23.48 52.33 23.59
C ALA A 91 -24.36 51.20 23.02
N SER A 92 -23.93 50.53 21.96
CA SER A 92 -24.69 49.44 21.31
C SER A 92 -24.42 48.05 21.92
N PHE A 93 -23.32 47.90 22.68
CA PHE A 93 -22.91 46.62 23.28
C PHE A 93 -23.77 46.21 24.50
N ALA A 94 -24.35 47.17 25.21
CA ALA A 94 -25.18 46.93 26.40
C ALA A 94 -26.52 46.23 26.06
N LEU A 95 -27.08 46.46 24.86
CA LEU A 95 -28.32 45.83 24.42
C LEU A 95 -28.13 44.38 23.95
N PHE A 96 -26.90 43.97 23.62
CA PHE A 96 -26.57 42.61 23.20
C PHE A 96 -26.45 41.63 24.37
N VAL A 97 -26.14 42.12 25.57
CA VAL A 97 -26.01 41.30 26.79
C VAL A 97 -27.38 40.86 27.33
N ALA A 98 -28.48 41.53 26.95
CA ALA A 98 -29.84 41.22 27.43
C ALA A 98 -30.57 40.08 26.65
N GLY A 99 -29.84 39.24 25.89
CA GLY A 99 -30.40 38.23 24.98
C GLY A 99 -31.07 37.02 25.66
N PHE A 100 -32.32 36.74 25.26
CA PHE A 100 -33.27 35.74 25.80
C PHE A 100 -32.93 34.24 25.59
N VAL A 101 -33.79 33.37 26.17
CA VAL A 101 -33.62 32.03 26.83
C VAL A 101 -34.34 30.85 26.12
N MET A 102 -33.96 29.57 26.41
CA MET A 102 -34.89 28.40 26.44
C MET A 102 -35.02 27.86 27.88
N GLN A 103 -36.26 27.51 28.27
CA GLN A 103 -36.81 27.66 29.63
C GLN A 103 -36.56 26.56 30.67
N ASP A 104 -35.83 25.47 30.41
CA ASP A 104 -35.57 24.45 31.44
C ASP A 104 -34.09 24.05 31.56
N VAL A 105 -33.47 24.56 32.62
CA VAL A 105 -32.06 24.34 32.98
C VAL A 105 -31.84 22.93 33.55
N GLU A 106 -32.86 22.32 34.17
CA GLU A 106 -32.75 21.01 34.80
C GLU A 106 -32.89 19.88 33.77
N ALA A 107 -33.65 20.07 32.70
CA ALA A 107 -33.70 19.14 31.55
C ALA A 107 -32.34 19.03 30.82
N ASP A 108 -31.66 20.14 30.57
CA ASP A 108 -30.31 20.15 29.95
C ASP A 108 -29.28 19.45 30.86
N LYS A 109 -29.40 19.65 32.18
CA LYS A 109 -28.53 19.06 33.18
C LYS A 109 -28.77 17.56 33.34
N ALA A 110 -30.02 17.10 33.32
CA ALA A 110 -30.40 15.69 33.42
C ALA A 110 -29.94 14.86 32.21
N ILE A 111 -30.03 15.42 31.00
CA ILE A 111 -29.54 14.79 29.76
C ILE A 111 -28.01 14.66 29.80
N ARG A 112 -27.29 15.71 30.23
CA ARG A 112 -25.82 15.67 30.38
C ARG A 112 -25.35 14.71 31.47
N VAL A 113 -26.16 14.45 32.50
CA VAL A 113 -25.88 13.45 33.56
C VAL A 113 -26.10 12.03 33.05
N LYS A 114 -27.15 11.79 32.27
CA LYS A 114 -27.41 10.49 31.62
C LYS A 114 -26.29 10.10 30.65
N TRP A 115 -25.84 11.05 29.82
CA TRP A 115 -24.71 10.86 28.91
C TRP A 115 -23.40 10.55 29.64
N ARG A 116 -23.11 11.24 30.76
CA ARG A 116 -21.91 10.97 31.58
C ARG A 116 -21.93 9.58 32.23
N LYS A 117 -23.10 9.05 32.60
CA LYS A 117 -23.23 7.68 33.16
C LYS A 117 -22.95 6.61 32.11
N VAL A 118 -23.44 6.80 30.88
CA VAL A 118 -23.19 5.90 29.74
C VAL A 118 -21.70 5.87 29.37
N CYS A 119 -21.05 7.04 29.29
CA CYS A 119 -19.61 7.09 28.98
C CYS A 119 -18.73 6.48 30.08
N ARG A 120 -19.12 6.59 31.36
CA ARG A 120 -18.36 5.96 32.48
C ARG A 120 -18.50 4.45 32.54
N ALA A 121 -19.60 3.88 32.04
CA ALA A 121 -19.79 2.43 31.99
C ALA A 121 -18.99 1.76 30.85
N LEU A 122 -18.53 2.54 29.86
CA LEU A 122 -17.87 2.05 28.64
C LEU A 122 -16.35 2.29 28.59
N GLY A 123 -15.77 2.99 29.57
CA GLY A 123 -14.33 3.33 29.62
C GLY A 123 -13.61 2.70 30.81
N GLY A 124 -12.46 2.06 30.58
CA GLY A 124 -11.59 1.52 31.63
C GLY A 124 -10.64 2.59 32.18
N ARG A 125 -10.20 2.45 33.45
CA ARG A 125 -9.17 3.30 34.05
C ARG A 125 -7.94 2.47 34.41
N GLU A 126 -6.76 3.00 34.13
CA GLU A 126 -5.49 2.39 34.53
C GLU A 126 -4.98 3.06 35.83
N LYS A 127 -4.41 2.26 36.75
CA LYS A 127 -4.03 2.71 38.11
C LYS A 127 -2.99 3.85 38.11
N ALA A 128 -2.14 3.94 37.10
CA ALA A 128 -1.09 4.95 37.00
C ALA A 128 -1.60 6.35 36.61
N ARG A 129 -2.81 6.46 36.01
CA ARG A 129 -3.39 7.74 35.56
C ARG A 129 -4.89 7.81 35.90
N PRO A 130 -5.24 7.90 37.19
CA PRO A 130 -6.62 7.78 37.66
C PRO A 130 -7.57 8.89 37.18
N ASN A 131 -7.02 10.00 36.66
CA ASN A 131 -7.79 11.13 36.13
C ASN A 131 -8.10 11.03 34.62
N HIS A 132 -7.69 9.94 33.95
CA HIS A 132 -7.98 9.69 32.54
C HIS A 132 -8.89 8.47 32.38
N LEU A 133 -9.86 8.55 31.47
CA LEU A 133 -10.70 7.43 31.03
C LEU A 133 -10.16 6.92 29.69
N LEU A 134 -9.74 5.66 29.64
CA LEU A 134 -9.31 4.99 28.42
C LEU A 134 -10.51 4.29 27.78
N PHE A 135 -10.83 4.70 26.56
CA PHE A 135 -11.68 3.94 25.65
C PHE A 135 -10.77 3.28 24.63
N SER A 136 -11.03 2.02 24.27
CA SER A 136 -10.15 1.22 23.41
C SER A 136 -9.97 1.76 21.98
N SER A 137 -10.71 2.79 21.57
CA SER A 137 -10.35 3.73 20.49
C SER A 137 -11.42 4.83 20.33
N PRO A 138 -11.07 6.08 19.99
CA PRO A 138 -12.03 7.12 19.58
C PRO A 138 -12.92 6.71 18.40
N ASN A 139 -12.44 5.81 17.54
CA ASN A 139 -13.20 5.29 16.42
C ASN A 139 -14.41 4.48 16.89
N VAL A 140 -14.32 3.77 18.02
CA VAL A 140 -15.41 2.90 18.52
C VAL A 140 -16.66 3.72 18.85
N MET A 141 -16.54 4.91 19.43
CA MET A 141 -17.71 5.75 19.73
C MET A 141 -18.35 6.39 18.49
N ALA A 142 -17.56 6.77 17.47
CA ALA A 142 -18.06 7.31 16.20
C ALA A 142 -18.74 6.22 15.34
N VAL A 143 -18.14 5.03 15.30
CA VAL A 143 -18.64 3.82 14.64
C VAL A 143 -20.00 3.37 15.21
N PHE A 144 -20.16 3.31 16.54
CA PHE A 144 -21.43 2.89 17.15
C PHE A 144 -22.61 3.86 16.90
N THR A 145 -22.34 5.15 16.71
CA THR A 145 -23.38 6.17 16.47
C THR A 145 -23.66 6.40 14.97
N GLN A 146 -22.63 6.33 14.13
CA GLN A 146 -22.76 6.50 12.68
C GLN A 146 -23.22 5.22 11.97
N HIS A 147 -22.79 4.02 12.37
CA HIS A 147 -23.18 2.79 11.66
C HIS A 147 -24.60 2.34 11.98
N ALA A 148 -25.05 2.46 13.23
CA ALA A 148 -26.41 2.08 13.63
C ALA A 148 -27.48 2.94 12.93
N THR A 149 -27.18 4.21 12.65
CA THR A 149 -28.09 5.13 11.96
C THR A 149 -28.10 4.94 10.44
N MET A 150 -27.00 4.45 9.84
CA MET A 150 -26.86 4.26 8.38
C MET A 150 -27.09 2.82 7.91
N LEU A 151 -27.08 1.83 8.80
CA LEU A 151 -27.35 0.43 8.47
C LEU A 151 -28.75 0.20 7.86
N PRO A 152 -29.82 0.90 8.29
CA PRO A 152 -31.13 0.79 7.62
C PRO A 152 -31.07 1.14 6.13
N GLU A 153 -30.22 2.08 5.70
CA GLU A 153 -30.03 2.41 4.27
C GLU A 153 -29.52 1.21 3.46
N LEU A 154 -28.55 0.48 4.02
CA LEU A 154 -28.01 -0.72 3.40
C LEU A 154 -29.01 -1.88 3.47
N ALA A 155 -29.72 -2.04 4.59
CA ALA A 155 -30.69 -3.12 4.79
C ALA A 155 -31.94 -3.00 3.89
N MET A 156 -32.25 -1.81 3.37
CA MET A 156 -33.28 -1.62 2.34
C MET A 156 -32.85 -2.14 0.96
N GLN A 157 -31.54 -2.20 0.72
CA GLN A 157 -30.98 -2.57 -0.59
C GLN A 157 -30.48 -4.01 -0.60
N VAL A 158 -29.92 -4.50 0.52
CA VAL A 158 -29.27 -5.80 0.61
C VAL A 158 -29.91 -6.64 1.71
N PRO A 159 -30.27 -7.91 1.44
CA PRO A 159 -30.86 -8.79 2.45
C PRO A 159 -29.97 -8.96 3.69
N LEU A 160 -30.57 -8.86 4.88
CA LEU A 160 -29.92 -9.17 6.14
C LEU A 160 -30.05 -10.67 6.48
N VAL A 161 -29.01 -11.25 7.06
CA VAL A 161 -29.11 -12.58 7.67
C VAL A 161 -29.92 -12.46 8.96
N LYS A 162 -31.06 -13.16 9.02
CA LYS A 162 -31.90 -13.21 10.22
C LYS A 162 -31.32 -14.20 11.23
N GLY A 163 -31.12 -13.78 12.48
CA GLY A 163 -30.60 -14.63 13.56
C GLY A 163 -29.08 -14.81 13.52
N THR A 164 -28.57 -15.75 14.32
CA THR A 164 -27.11 -15.98 14.46
C THR A 164 -26.61 -16.87 13.33
N LYS A 165 -25.77 -16.34 12.42
CA LYS A 165 -25.11 -17.15 11.39
C LYS A 165 -24.12 -18.12 12.03
N THR A 166 -24.23 -19.42 11.73
CA THR A 166 -23.24 -20.41 12.13
C THR A 166 -22.02 -20.33 11.21
N VAL A 167 -20.88 -19.92 11.76
CA VAL A 167 -19.57 -19.89 11.09
C VAL A 167 -18.71 -21.04 11.65
N LYS A 168 -17.83 -21.63 10.83
CA LYS A 168 -17.03 -22.80 11.23
C LYS A 168 -15.86 -22.43 12.15
N SER A 169 -15.24 -21.27 11.92
CA SER A 169 -14.18 -20.74 12.78
C SER A 169 -14.75 -20.30 14.12
N ARG A 170 -14.31 -20.95 15.20
CA ARG A 170 -14.73 -20.60 16.55
C ARG A 170 -14.13 -19.27 17.01
N GLU A 171 -12.88 -18.99 16.63
CA GLU A 171 -12.22 -17.71 16.83
C GLU A 171 -13.05 -16.56 16.23
N ALA A 172 -13.55 -16.73 15.00
CA ALA A 172 -14.43 -15.75 14.37
C ALA A 172 -15.76 -15.59 15.14
N CYS A 173 -16.30 -16.66 15.73
CA CYS A 173 -17.55 -16.59 16.51
C CYS A 173 -17.43 -15.80 17.82
N LEU A 174 -16.20 -15.58 18.32
CA LEU A 174 -15.97 -14.70 19.46
C LEU A 174 -16.17 -13.22 19.09
N HIS A 175 -16.15 -12.90 17.80
CA HIS A 175 -16.40 -11.58 17.26
C HIS A 175 -17.87 -11.39 16.90
N ARG A 176 -18.44 -10.23 17.27
CA ARG A 176 -19.84 -9.87 16.97
C ARG A 176 -19.89 -8.70 15.97
N PRO A 177 -20.10 -8.95 14.66
CA PRO A 177 -20.20 -7.88 13.68
C PRO A 177 -21.39 -6.98 13.92
N ALA A 178 -21.34 -5.77 13.34
CA ALA A 178 -22.44 -4.81 13.40
C ALA A 178 -23.70 -5.39 12.72
N SER A 179 -23.50 -6.07 11.60
CA SER A 179 -24.53 -6.84 10.90
C SER A 179 -23.89 -7.83 9.92
N ILE A 180 -24.66 -8.83 9.51
CA ILE A 180 -24.30 -9.75 8.43
C ILE A 180 -25.32 -9.55 7.29
N VAL A 181 -24.84 -9.10 6.14
CA VAL A 181 -25.62 -8.98 4.91
C VAL A 181 -25.39 -10.22 4.05
N ARG A 182 -26.40 -10.65 3.30
CA ARG A 182 -26.32 -11.78 2.36
C ARG A 182 -26.73 -11.33 0.97
N PRO A 183 -25.80 -10.75 0.20
CA PRO A 183 -26.05 -10.39 -1.19
C PRO A 183 -26.45 -11.63 -2.00
N THR A 184 -27.50 -11.51 -2.82
CA THR A 184 -27.98 -12.55 -3.75
C THR A 184 -27.64 -12.26 -5.21
N GLU A 185 -27.10 -11.07 -5.49
CA GLU A 185 -26.81 -10.58 -6.84
C GLU A 185 -25.55 -9.72 -6.80
N VAL A 186 -24.84 -9.61 -7.92
CA VAL A 186 -23.59 -8.84 -8.01
C VAL A 186 -23.80 -7.38 -7.60
N GLN A 187 -24.94 -6.78 -7.96
CA GLN A 187 -25.27 -5.40 -7.61
C GLN A 187 -25.37 -5.17 -6.09
N HIS A 188 -25.87 -6.15 -5.34
CA HIS A 188 -25.91 -6.08 -3.88
C HIS A 188 -24.49 -6.02 -3.27
N VAL A 189 -23.52 -6.75 -3.85
CA VAL A 189 -22.11 -6.69 -3.41
C VAL A 189 -21.53 -5.31 -3.71
N GLN A 190 -21.81 -4.74 -4.88
CA GLN A 190 -21.40 -3.39 -5.24
C GLN A 190 -22.01 -2.33 -4.29
N GLN A 191 -23.27 -2.48 -3.92
CA GLN A 191 -23.95 -1.59 -2.97
C GLN A 191 -23.30 -1.65 -1.58
N CYS A 192 -22.93 -2.84 -1.08
CA CYS A 192 -22.16 -2.98 0.16
C CYS A 192 -20.86 -2.17 0.12
N VAL A 193 -20.10 -2.26 -0.99
CA VAL A 193 -18.85 -1.52 -1.16
C VAL A 193 -19.08 -0.02 -1.28
N ARG A 194 -20.04 0.43 -2.10
CA ARG A 194 -20.35 1.86 -2.24
C ARG A 194 -20.82 2.46 -0.93
N TRP A 195 -21.63 1.73 -0.16
CA TRP A 195 -22.05 2.13 1.18
C TRP A 195 -20.84 2.25 2.13
N ALA A 196 -19.96 1.25 2.13
CA ALA A 196 -18.72 1.29 2.93
C ALA A 196 -17.84 2.50 2.57
N LEU A 197 -17.67 2.79 1.28
CA LEU A 197 -16.90 3.94 0.77
C LEU A 197 -17.55 5.29 1.13
N LYS A 198 -18.87 5.40 1.02
CA LYS A 198 -19.65 6.60 1.35
C LYS A 198 -19.56 6.95 2.83
N HIS A 199 -19.55 5.94 3.69
CA HIS A 199 -19.64 6.12 5.14
C HIS A 199 -18.33 5.84 5.90
N GLY A 200 -17.25 5.48 5.20
CA GLY A 200 -15.94 5.19 5.82
C GLY A 200 -15.96 3.96 6.73
N VAL A 201 -16.67 2.90 6.33
CA VAL A 201 -16.87 1.68 7.15
C VAL A 201 -16.07 0.51 6.56
N GLY A 202 -15.52 -0.34 7.43
CA GLY A 202 -14.87 -1.59 7.03
C GLY A 202 -15.88 -2.71 6.70
N LEU A 203 -15.48 -3.62 5.82
CA LEU A 203 -16.20 -4.84 5.47
C LEU A 203 -15.34 -6.08 5.78
N THR A 204 -16.01 -7.20 6.10
CA THR A 204 -15.41 -8.54 6.05
C THR A 204 -16.19 -9.42 5.08
N VAL A 205 -15.59 -10.51 4.64
CA VAL A 205 -16.22 -11.45 3.68
C VAL A 205 -16.31 -12.83 4.31
N VAL A 206 -17.48 -13.46 4.18
CA VAL A 206 -17.73 -14.84 4.64
C VAL A 206 -17.99 -15.72 3.41
N GLY A 207 -16.99 -16.52 3.02
CA GLY A 207 -17.16 -17.66 2.11
C GLY A 207 -17.52 -18.93 2.90
N GLY A 208 -16.63 -19.92 2.94
CA GLY A 208 -16.82 -21.16 3.73
C GLY A 208 -16.76 -20.99 5.26
N GLY A 209 -16.42 -19.79 5.76
CA GLY A 209 -16.46 -19.48 7.20
C GLY A 209 -15.38 -20.17 8.05
N HIS A 210 -14.27 -20.61 7.45
CA HIS A 210 -13.18 -21.32 8.15
C HIS A 210 -12.08 -20.39 8.70
N SER A 211 -12.06 -19.12 8.33
CA SER A 211 -11.04 -18.16 8.75
C SER A 211 -11.46 -17.39 10.01
N GLY A 212 -10.51 -17.06 10.90
CA GLY A 212 -10.72 -16.10 12.00
C GLY A 212 -11.06 -14.68 11.52
N HIS A 213 -10.78 -14.36 10.26
CA HIS A 213 -10.92 -13.03 9.66
C HIS A 213 -12.33 -12.68 9.16
N CYS A 214 -13.24 -13.65 9.07
CA CYS A 214 -14.50 -13.44 8.37
C CYS A 214 -15.55 -12.67 9.18
N LEU A 215 -15.42 -12.61 10.51
CA LEU A 215 -16.26 -11.83 11.41
C LEU A 215 -15.39 -10.93 12.28
N TRP A 216 -15.77 -9.66 12.43
CA TRP A 216 -15.09 -8.70 13.30
C TRP A 216 -16.15 -7.80 13.95
N PRO A 217 -16.00 -7.36 15.22
CA PRO A 217 -16.88 -6.32 15.74
C PRO A 217 -16.77 -5.02 14.94
N ASN A 218 -17.84 -4.23 15.00
CA ASN A 218 -17.86 -2.88 14.43
C ASN A 218 -17.76 -2.78 12.90
N VAL A 219 -17.90 -3.89 12.18
CA VAL A 219 -17.93 -3.95 10.71
C VAL A 219 -19.14 -4.72 10.20
N VAL A 220 -19.49 -4.49 8.93
CA VAL A 220 -20.51 -5.28 8.23
C VAL A 220 -19.85 -6.47 7.55
N SER A 221 -20.36 -7.68 7.82
CA SER A 221 -19.86 -8.90 7.18
C SER A 221 -20.72 -9.26 5.98
N VAL A 222 -20.08 -9.49 4.83
CA VAL A 222 -20.69 -9.85 3.56
C VAL A 222 -20.68 -11.36 3.39
N ASP A 223 -21.84 -11.99 3.52
CA ASP A 223 -22.04 -13.42 3.31
C ASP A 223 -22.22 -13.76 1.83
N MET A 224 -21.22 -14.41 1.26
CA MET A 224 -21.24 -14.84 -0.15
C MET A 224 -21.96 -16.18 -0.37
N GLY A 225 -22.54 -16.78 0.67
CA GLY A 225 -23.14 -18.11 0.59
C GLY A 225 -24.41 -18.23 -0.25
N ALA A 226 -24.88 -17.15 -0.89
CA ALA A 226 -25.93 -17.21 -1.92
C ALA A 226 -25.35 -17.34 -3.35
N PHE A 227 -24.05 -17.08 -3.52
CA PHE A 227 -23.31 -17.33 -4.76
C PHE A 227 -22.71 -18.73 -4.68
N ASP A 228 -23.53 -19.76 -4.86
CA ASP A 228 -23.20 -21.16 -4.64
C ASP A 228 -23.23 -22.03 -5.92
N GLN A 229 -23.24 -21.39 -7.10
CA GLN A 229 -23.29 -22.08 -8.39
C GLN A 229 -21.92 -22.50 -8.91
N VAL A 230 -21.90 -23.63 -9.62
CA VAL A 230 -20.72 -24.19 -10.30
C VAL A 230 -21.09 -24.46 -11.76
N HIS A 231 -20.38 -23.89 -12.71
CA HIS A 231 -20.61 -24.06 -14.14
C HIS A 231 -19.40 -24.73 -14.79
N ILE A 232 -19.65 -25.66 -15.70
CA ILE A 232 -18.61 -26.44 -16.39
C ILE A 232 -18.71 -26.11 -17.87
N LEU A 233 -17.60 -25.70 -18.46
CA LEU A 233 -17.51 -25.30 -19.86
C LEU A 233 -16.54 -26.25 -20.56
N THR A 234 -17.06 -26.97 -21.54
CA THR A 234 -16.28 -27.88 -22.40
C THR A 234 -15.74 -27.13 -23.61
N ALA A 235 -14.54 -27.48 -24.04
CA ALA A 235 -13.94 -26.91 -25.25
C ALA A 235 -14.82 -27.19 -26.47
N GLY A 236 -15.46 -26.15 -27.02
CA GLY A 236 -16.32 -26.23 -28.20
C GLY A 236 -17.57 -25.33 -28.19
N GLU A 237 -17.98 -24.77 -27.05
CA GLU A 237 -19.23 -23.98 -26.95
C GLU A 237 -19.05 -22.46 -27.14
N ASP A 238 -17.84 -21.93 -26.96
CA ASP A 238 -17.52 -20.52 -27.21
C ASP A 238 -16.64 -20.40 -28.45
N GLY A 239 -17.20 -19.85 -29.53
CA GLY A 239 -16.53 -19.65 -30.83
C GLY A 239 -15.44 -18.57 -30.85
N GLU A 240 -14.49 -18.60 -29.92
CA GLU A 240 -13.27 -17.77 -29.96
C GLU A 240 -12.03 -18.60 -30.36
N GLU A 241 -11.21 -18.01 -31.22
CA GLU A 241 -10.11 -18.64 -31.95
C GLU A 241 -9.04 -19.31 -31.06
N CYS A 242 -8.56 -20.45 -31.57
CA CYS A 242 -7.55 -21.32 -30.99
C CYS A 242 -6.24 -20.61 -30.61
N GLY A 243 -6.01 -20.45 -29.31
CA GLY A 243 -4.69 -20.55 -28.67
C GLY A 243 -4.53 -21.94 -28.05
N SER A 244 -3.33 -22.51 -28.09
CA SER A 244 -2.99 -23.94 -27.94
C SER A 244 -3.28 -24.63 -26.58
N ASP A 245 -4.20 -24.15 -25.74
CA ASP A 245 -4.50 -24.73 -24.42
C ASP A 245 -6.02 -25.00 -24.30
N SER A 246 -6.48 -25.98 -25.09
CA SER A 246 -7.87 -26.43 -25.27
C SER A 246 -8.41 -27.23 -24.08
N GLY A 247 -8.30 -26.71 -22.86
CA GLY A 247 -8.80 -27.36 -21.64
C GLY A 247 -10.21 -26.90 -21.24
N SER A 248 -11.00 -27.80 -20.63
CA SER A 248 -12.28 -27.45 -20.01
C SER A 248 -12.08 -26.44 -18.87
N LEU A 249 -13.07 -25.57 -18.65
CA LEU A 249 -13.06 -24.58 -17.58
C LEU A 249 -14.17 -24.87 -16.57
N VAL A 250 -13.93 -24.51 -15.31
CA VAL A 250 -14.93 -24.56 -14.24
C VAL A 250 -15.06 -23.18 -13.62
N VAL A 251 -16.24 -22.58 -13.70
CA VAL A 251 -16.57 -21.33 -13.01
C VAL A 251 -17.27 -21.67 -11.71
N ALA A 252 -16.63 -21.41 -10.57
CA ALA A 252 -17.21 -21.63 -9.26
C ALA A 252 -17.44 -20.30 -8.55
N GLU A 253 -18.63 -20.12 -8.01
CA GLU A 253 -18.98 -18.94 -7.24
C GLU A 253 -18.39 -18.93 -5.83
N ALA A 254 -18.24 -17.74 -5.24
CA ALA A 254 -17.45 -17.54 -4.04
C ALA A 254 -18.05 -18.16 -2.76
N GLY A 255 -19.31 -18.52 -2.77
CA GLY A 255 -20.02 -19.25 -1.72
C GLY A 255 -19.90 -20.78 -1.83
N CYS A 256 -19.43 -21.32 -2.95
CA CYS A 256 -19.25 -22.75 -3.14
C CYS A 256 -18.24 -23.33 -2.13
N LYS A 257 -18.50 -24.57 -1.70
CA LYS A 257 -17.56 -25.35 -0.89
C LYS A 257 -16.85 -26.36 -1.77
N THR A 258 -15.65 -26.78 -1.36
CA THR A 258 -14.86 -27.76 -2.11
C THR A 258 -15.64 -29.02 -2.43
N GLY A 259 -16.41 -29.56 -1.47
CA GLY A 259 -17.19 -30.77 -1.69
C GLY A 259 -18.28 -30.61 -2.76
N ASP A 260 -18.85 -29.41 -2.88
CA ASP A 260 -19.90 -29.14 -3.86
C ASP A 260 -19.31 -29.02 -5.27
N ILE A 261 -18.14 -28.38 -5.40
CA ILE A 261 -17.41 -28.29 -6.67
C ILE A 261 -16.91 -29.67 -7.11
N VAL A 262 -16.27 -30.43 -6.21
CA VAL A 262 -15.73 -31.77 -6.53
C VAL A 262 -16.87 -32.69 -6.96
N ARG A 263 -18.00 -32.73 -6.25
CA ARG A 263 -19.14 -33.58 -6.63
C ARG A 263 -19.64 -33.26 -8.05
N LYS A 264 -19.89 -31.98 -8.35
CA LYS A 264 -20.41 -31.55 -9.66
C LYS A 264 -19.40 -31.76 -10.80
N THR A 265 -18.12 -31.50 -10.55
CA THR A 265 -17.07 -31.69 -11.56
C THR A 265 -16.82 -33.17 -11.86
N MET A 266 -16.81 -34.02 -10.83
CA MET A 266 -16.66 -35.47 -10.97
C MET A 266 -17.79 -36.10 -11.78
N GLU A 267 -19.03 -35.64 -11.62
CA GLU A 267 -20.18 -36.06 -12.44
C GLU A 267 -19.97 -35.77 -13.94
N ALA A 268 -19.24 -34.70 -14.26
CA ALA A 268 -18.88 -34.32 -15.63
C ALA A 268 -17.53 -34.92 -16.09
N GLY A 269 -16.90 -35.81 -15.31
CA GLY A 269 -15.63 -36.45 -15.65
C GLY A 269 -14.41 -35.54 -15.57
N VAL A 270 -14.53 -34.37 -14.94
CA VAL A 270 -13.44 -33.40 -14.73
C VAL A 270 -13.21 -33.13 -13.24
N THR A 271 -12.13 -32.44 -12.90
CA THR A 271 -11.80 -32.06 -11.53
C THR A 271 -11.03 -30.75 -11.50
N VAL A 272 -10.94 -30.15 -10.31
CA VAL A 272 -10.15 -28.94 -10.03
C VAL A 272 -9.29 -29.23 -8.79
N PRO A 273 -7.99 -28.86 -8.78
CA PRO A 273 -7.18 -29.00 -7.58
C PRO A 273 -7.72 -28.04 -6.51
N LEU A 274 -8.35 -28.61 -5.47
CA LEU A 274 -8.93 -27.85 -4.34
C LEU A 274 -8.41 -28.42 -3.02
N GLY A 275 -8.80 -27.81 -1.89
CA GLY A 275 -8.38 -28.24 -0.56
C GLY A 275 -8.98 -29.57 -0.10
N ALA A 276 -8.30 -30.27 0.81
CA ALA A 276 -8.71 -31.60 1.24
C ALA A 276 -10.04 -31.68 2.02
N ARG A 277 -10.50 -30.59 2.66
CA ARG A 277 -11.71 -30.59 3.50
C ARG A 277 -12.93 -30.10 2.69
N PRO A 278 -14.03 -30.87 2.60
CA PRO A 278 -15.13 -30.54 1.71
C PRO A 278 -15.95 -29.31 2.14
N SER A 279 -15.91 -28.93 3.42
CA SER A 279 -16.64 -27.76 3.93
C SER A 279 -15.93 -26.42 3.69
N VAL A 280 -14.67 -26.44 3.25
CA VAL A 280 -13.87 -25.23 3.02
C VAL A 280 -14.31 -24.54 1.73
N GLY A 281 -14.25 -23.21 1.70
CA GLY A 281 -14.63 -22.41 0.53
C GLY A 281 -13.51 -21.50 0.03
N THR A 282 -13.89 -20.53 -0.79
CA THR A 282 -13.05 -19.63 -1.61
C THR A 282 -11.83 -19.03 -0.94
N GLY A 283 -11.89 -18.70 0.36
CA GLY A 283 -10.75 -18.15 1.08
C GLY A 283 -9.49 -19.01 1.00
N LEU A 284 -9.63 -20.35 0.97
CA LEU A 284 -8.51 -21.27 0.85
C LEU A 284 -7.87 -21.22 -0.55
N TRP A 285 -8.69 -21.23 -1.59
CA TRP A 285 -8.23 -21.34 -2.98
C TRP A 285 -7.48 -20.08 -3.42
N LEU A 286 -7.93 -18.91 -2.92
CA LEU A 286 -7.27 -17.62 -3.15
C LEU A 286 -5.95 -17.46 -2.37
N GLN A 287 -5.64 -18.36 -1.43
CA GLN A 287 -4.45 -18.29 -0.57
C GLN A 287 -3.46 -19.43 -0.84
N GLY A 288 -3.50 -20.03 -2.03
CA GLY A 288 -2.74 -21.24 -2.35
C GLY A 288 -3.69 -22.39 -2.55
N GLY A 289 -4.00 -23.11 -1.46
CA GLY A 289 -4.95 -24.22 -1.46
C GLY A 289 -4.23 -25.54 -1.63
N ILE A 290 -3.82 -26.11 -0.49
CA ILE A 290 -3.15 -27.41 -0.42
C ILE A 290 -4.21 -28.50 -0.27
N GLY A 291 -4.18 -29.50 -1.14
CA GLY A 291 -5.09 -30.65 -1.12
C GLY A 291 -4.53 -31.85 -1.90
N HIS A 292 -5.36 -32.86 -2.13
CA HIS A 292 -4.93 -34.16 -2.64
C HIS A 292 -4.27 -34.11 -4.02
N LEU A 293 -4.71 -33.17 -4.87
CA LEU A 293 -4.18 -32.99 -6.23
C LEU A 293 -2.97 -32.06 -6.31
N ALA A 294 -2.52 -31.47 -5.19
CA ALA A 294 -1.51 -30.41 -5.22
C ALA A 294 -0.20 -30.85 -5.88
N ARG A 295 0.26 -32.06 -5.59
CA ARG A 295 1.50 -32.61 -6.16
C ARG A 295 1.39 -32.95 -7.65
N LEU A 296 0.17 -33.18 -8.16
CA LEU A 296 -0.07 -33.57 -9.56
C LEU A 296 -0.33 -32.37 -10.46
N HIS A 297 -1.07 -31.37 -9.97
CA HIS A 297 -1.54 -30.23 -10.78
C HIS A 297 -1.19 -28.85 -10.21
N GLY A 298 -0.41 -28.79 -9.13
CA GLY A 298 -0.10 -27.55 -8.42
C GLY A 298 -1.18 -27.17 -7.40
N LEU A 299 -0.98 -26.06 -6.72
CA LEU A 299 -1.92 -25.56 -5.72
C LEU A 299 -3.25 -25.15 -6.37
N ALA A 300 -4.32 -25.03 -5.58
CA ALA A 300 -5.61 -24.58 -6.12
C ALA A 300 -5.52 -23.22 -6.84
N CYS A 301 -4.67 -22.32 -6.32
CA CYS A 301 -4.42 -21.03 -6.91
C CYS A 301 -3.75 -21.14 -8.28
N ASP A 302 -2.96 -22.19 -8.55
CA ASP A 302 -2.26 -22.37 -9.83
C ASP A 302 -3.24 -22.61 -10.98
N ALA A 303 -4.35 -23.28 -10.69
CA ALA A 303 -5.44 -23.53 -11.63
C ALA A 303 -6.35 -22.31 -11.87
N ILE A 304 -6.21 -21.21 -11.11
CA ILE A 304 -6.99 -19.99 -11.35
C ILE A 304 -6.50 -19.33 -12.64
N VAL A 305 -7.42 -19.17 -13.60
CA VAL A 305 -7.18 -18.50 -14.88
C VAL A 305 -7.96 -17.19 -15.00
N GLY A 306 -8.97 -16.96 -14.17
CA GLY A 306 -9.70 -15.69 -14.10
C GLY A 306 -10.63 -15.60 -12.90
N ALA A 307 -11.19 -14.43 -12.65
CA ALA A 307 -12.16 -14.20 -11.57
C ALA A 307 -13.01 -12.95 -11.83
N LEU A 308 -14.24 -12.96 -11.34
CA LEU A 308 -15.07 -11.76 -11.21
C LEU A 308 -14.88 -11.19 -9.80
N VAL A 309 -14.43 -9.94 -9.71
CA VAL A 309 -14.10 -9.28 -8.44
C VAL A 309 -14.77 -7.92 -8.35
N ILE A 310 -15.37 -7.59 -7.21
CA ILE A 310 -15.81 -6.22 -6.93
C ILE A 310 -14.65 -5.43 -6.30
N SER A 311 -14.22 -4.39 -7.01
CA SER A 311 -13.20 -3.45 -6.54
C SER A 311 -13.69 -2.74 -5.29
N VAL A 312 -12.91 -2.76 -4.21
CA VAL A 312 -13.25 -2.07 -2.97
C VAL A 312 -12.84 -0.60 -2.96
N GLY A 313 -12.08 -0.15 -3.97
CA GLY A 313 -11.77 1.27 -4.19
C GLY A 313 -12.88 2.04 -4.90
N SER A 314 -13.64 1.38 -5.79
CA SER A 314 -14.66 2.03 -6.63
C SER A 314 -16.06 1.39 -6.56
N GLY A 315 -16.19 0.16 -6.11
CA GLY A 315 -17.43 -0.62 -6.21
C GLY A 315 -17.75 -1.12 -7.63
N GLN A 316 -16.78 -1.04 -8.56
CA GLN A 316 -16.93 -1.53 -9.93
C GLN A 316 -16.66 -3.05 -10.01
N GLY A 317 -17.37 -3.75 -10.90
CA GLY A 317 -17.09 -5.15 -11.22
C GLY A 317 -15.92 -5.27 -12.19
N LEU A 318 -14.92 -6.06 -11.82
CA LEU A 318 -13.71 -6.31 -12.60
C LEU A 318 -13.69 -7.76 -13.07
N CYS A 319 -13.62 -7.96 -14.38
CA CYS A 319 -13.38 -9.26 -14.99
C CYS A 319 -11.87 -9.43 -15.18
N ILE A 320 -11.23 -10.18 -14.28
CA ILE A 320 -9.78 -10.37 -14.25
C ILE A 320 -9.41 -11.69 -14.90
N GLY A 321 -8.43 -11.71 -15.81
CA GLY A 321 -7.99 -12.91 -16.52
C GLY A 321 -9.05 -13.49 -17.46
N ARG A 322 -9.08 -14.81 -17.64
CA ARG A 322 -10.04 -15.51 -18.51
C ARG A 322 -11.35 -15.74 -17.76
N VAL A 323 -12.32 -14.84 -17.96
CA VAL A 323 -13.70 -14.96 -17.47
C VAL A 323 -14.63 -15.13 -18.67
N PRO A 324 -15.42 -16.21 -18.78
CA PRO A 324 -16.30 -16.44 -19.92
C PRO A 324 -17.37 -15.34 -20.04
N SER A 325 -17.66 -14.89 -21.26
CA SER A 325 -18.50 -13.71 -21.56
C SER A 325 -19.90 -13.79 -20.93
N GLN A 326 -20.51 -14.97 -20.91
CA GLN A 326 -21.80 -15.23 -20.27
C GLN A 326 -21.83 -14.98 -18.74
N HIS A 327 -20.67 -14.94 -18.09
CA HIS A 327 -20.52 -14.64 -16.66
C HIS A 327 -20.12 -13.18 -16.41
N TRP A 328 -20.13 -12.30 -17.42
CA TRP A 328 -19.86 -10.87 -17.25
C TRP A 328 -21.13 -10.14 -16.80
N PRO A 329 -21.13 -9.51 -15.60
CA PRO A 329 -22.26 -8.69 -15.22
C PRO A 329 -22.26 -7.38 -16.01
N ALA A 330 -23.44 -6.80 -16.19
CA ALA A 330 -23.59 -5.52 -16.89
C ALA A 330 -22.73 -4.43 -16.26
N GLY A 331 -21.94 -3.73 -17.08
CA GLY A 331 -21.01 -2.68 -16.64
C GLY A 331 -19.71 -3.17 -16.00
N ALA A 332 -19.42 -4.48 -16.04
CA ALA A 332 -18.09 -4.98 -15.68
C ALA A 332 -17.05 -4.55 -16.71
N VAL A 333 -15.82 -4.32 -16.24
CA VAL A 333 -14.70 -3.91 -17.08
C VAL A 333 -13.52 -4.83 -16.89
N ARG A 334 -12.67 -4.95 -17.92
CA ARG A 334 -11.34 -5.52 -17.77
C ARG A 334 -10.39 -4.42 -17.29
N PRO A 335 -9.71 -4.59 -16.15
CA PRO A 335 -8.79 -3.58 -15.63
C PRO A 335 -7.50 -3.49 -16.46
N GLU A 336 -6.84 -2.34 -16.50
CA GLU A 336 -5.57 -2.16 -17.23
C GLU A 336 -4.42 -2.99 -16.63
N ASN A 337 -4.42 -3.16 -15.31
CA ASN A 337 -3.45 -3.98 -14.57
C ASN A 337 -3.92 -5.44 -14.37
N ASP A 338 -4.66 -5.98 -15.33
CA ASP A 338 -5.25 -7.33 -15.32
C ASP A 338 -4.27 -8.42 -14.88
N THR A 339 -3.06 -8.42 -15.44
CA THR A 339 -2.03 -9.41 -15.15
C THR A 339 -1.57 -9.37 -13.68
N ASP A 340 -1.42 -8.17 -13.10
CA ASP A 340 -1.02 -8.01 -11.70
C ASP A 340 -2.12 -8.45 -10.74
N LEU A 341 -3.38 -8.14 -11.06
CA LEU A 341 -4.53 -8.55 -10.25
C LEU A 341 -4.74 -10.06 -10.30
N LEU A 342 -4.60 -10.68 -11.48
CA LEU A 342 -4.64 -12.14 -11.62
C LEU A 342 -3.52 -12.78 -10.79
N TRP A 343 -2.29 -12.27 -10.91
CA TRP A 343 -1.16 -12.73 -10.10
C TRP A 343 -1.43 -12.62 -8.59
N ALA A 344 -2.05 -11.52 -8.14
CA ALA A 344 -2.38 -11.30 -6.74
C ALA A 344 -3.47 -12.25 -6.23
N LEU A 345 -4.52 -12.50 -7.03
CA LEU A 345 -5.58 -13.46 -6.70
C LEU A 345 -5.04 -14.89 -6.48
N LYS A 346 -3.92 -15.23 -7.11
CA LYS A 346 -3.22 -16.51 -6.95
C LYS A 346 -2.37 -16.58 -5.67
N GLY A 347 -2.91 -16.17 -4.52
CA GLY A 347 -2.23 -16.35 -3.22
C GLY A 347 -2.52 -15.29 -2.16
N ALA A 348 -3.04 -14.12 -2.54
CA ALA A 348 -3.27 -13.01 -1.61
C ALA A 348 -4.57 -13.13 -0.79
N GLY A 349 -5.42 -14.11 -1.06
CA GLY A 349 -6.75 -14.19 -0.46
C GLY A 349 -7.66 -13.05 -0.87
N THR A 350 -8.45 -12.54 0.07
CA THR A 350 -9.40 -11.44 -0.16
C THR A 350 -8.74 -10.05 -0.10
N ASN A 351 -7.41 -9.94 -0.19
CA ASN A 351 -6.72 -8.66 -0.06
C ASN A 351 -6.94 -7.71 -1.27
N VAL A 352 -7.39 -8.24 -2.40
CA VAL A 352 -7.51 -7.52 -3.69
C VAL A 352 -8.92 -6.97 -3.93
N GLY A 353 -9.95 -7.57 -3.30
CA GLY A 353 -11.35 -7.17 -3.46
C GLY A 353 -12.31 -8.26 -2.98
N ILE A 354 -13.61 -8.05 -3.19
CA ILE A 354 -14.63 -9.06 -2.90
C ILE A 354 -14.82 -9.94 -4.15
N VAL A 355 -14.28 -11.16 -4.10
CA VAL A 355 -14.42 -12.13 -5.19
C VAL A 355 -15.85 -12.66 -5.23
N VAL A 356 -16.47 -12.65 -6.42
CA VAL A 356 -17.82 -13.16 -6.68
C VAL A 356 -17.76 -14.56 -7.28
N SER A 357 -16.87 -14.79 -8.25
CA SER A 357 -16.64 -16.11 -8.85
C SER A 357 -15.19 -16.25 -9.31
N VAL A 358 -14.73 -17.49 -9.42
CA VAL A 358 -13.38 -17.88 -9.86
C VAL A 358 -13.51 -18.85 -11.03
N THR A 359 -12.74 -18.62 -12.07
CA THR A 359 -12.61 -19.51 -13.23
C THR A 359 -11.35 -20.33 -13.09
N PHE A 360 -11.50 -21.65 -13.06
CA PHE A 360 -10.44 -22.63 -12.93
C PHE A 360 -10.19 -23.35 -14.25
N LYS A 361 -8.92 -23.64 -14.55
CA LYS A 361 -8.53 -24.71 -15.48
C LYS A 361 -8.93 -26.05 -14.86
N ALA A 362 -9.68 -26.86 -15.61
CA ALA A 362 -10.10 -28.18 -15.19
C ALA A 362 -9.17 -29.27 -15.75
N TYR A 363 -9.15 -30.40 -15.05
CA TYR A 363 -8.35 -31.57 -15.40
C TYR A 363 -9.25 -32.80 -15.49
N THR A 364 -8.80 -33.87 -16.14
CA THR A 364 -9.54 -35.14 -16.17
C THR A 364 -9.68 -35.69 -14.75
N ALA A 365 -10.90 -36.10 -14.38
CA ALA A 365 -11.18 -36.66 -13.05
C ALA A 365 -10.40 -37.97 -12.82
N PRO A 366 -9.57 -38.07 -11.77
CA PRO A 366 -8.90 -39.31 -11.43
C PRO A 366 -9.75 -40.19 -10.51
N THR A 367 -9.43 -41.47 -10.53
CA THR A 367 -9.78 -42.43 -9.47
C THR A 367 -8.58 -42.59 -8.53
N TYR A 368 -8.83 -42.84 -7.25
CA TYR A 368 -7.81 -42.92 -6.21
C TYR A 368 -7.78 -44.33 -5.60
N LEU A 369 -6.59 -44.88 -5.45
CA LEU A 369 -6.35 -46.06 -4.61
C LEU A 369 -5.72 -45.58 -3.30
N THR A 370 -6.49 -45.63 -2.22
CA THR A 370 -6.09 -45.16 -0.89
C THR A 370 -5.63 -46.34 -0.05
N ARG A 371 -4.42 -46.24 0.50
CA ARG A 371 -3.83 -47.20 1.44
C ARG A 371 -3.49 -46.50 2.75
N ASN A 372 -3.85 -47.14 3.87
CA ASN A 372 -3.68 -46.58 5.22
C ASN A 372 -2.85 -47.52 6.10
N TRP A 373 -1.92 -46.94 6.86
CA TRP A 373 -1.13 -47.62 7.90
C TRP A 373 -1.31 -46.93 9.24
N VAL A 374 -1.38 -47.71 10.31
CA VAL A 374 -1.36 -47.24 11.70
C VAL A 374 -0.36 -48.08 12.48
N THR A 375 0.77 -47.50 12.82
CA THR A 375 1.84 -48.19 13.55
C THR A 375 2.00 -47.55 14.93
N PRO A 376 1.91 -48.32 16.04
CA PRO A 376 2.28 -47.83 17.36
C PRO A 376 3.79 -47.63 17.43
N LEU A 377 4.25 -46.47 17.92
CA LEU A 377 5.67 -46.19 18.13
C LEU A 377 6.09 -46.71 19.52
N SER A 378 7.16 -47.51 19.57
CA SER A 378 7.87 -47.85 20.83
C SER A 378 8.90 -46.76 21.18
N ASP A 379 9.39 -46.73 22.42
CA ASP A 379 10.21 -45.65 23.02
C ASP A 379 11.54 -45.29 22.33
N ASP A 380 11.87 -45.87 21.18
CA ASP A 380 12.97 -45.43 20.30
C ASP A 380 12.41 -44.94 18.95
N LEU A 381 12.65 -43.66 18.67
CA LEU A 381 11.88 -42.86 17.72
C LEU A 381 12.43 -42.95 16.29
N GLU A 382 12.09 -43.99 15.54
CA GLU A 382 12.38 -44.11 14.09
C GLU A 382 11.29 -43.47 13.18
N ALA A 383 10.88 -42.23 13.44
CA ALA A 383 9.98 -41.48 12.55
C ALA A 383 10.76 -40.62 11.55
N ARG A 384 11.58 -41.24 10.69
CA ARG A 384 12.30 -40.55 9.61
C ARG A 384 11.88 -41.13 8.26
N ARG A 385 11.01 -40.47 7.46
CA ARG A 385 10.97 -40.50 5.95
C ARG A 385 9.65 -39.98 5.31
N LYS A 386 9.69 -39.84 3.97
CA LYS A 386 8.81 -39.06 3.06
C LYS A 386 7.45 -39.68 2.69
N LEU A 387 6.43 -39.51 3.53
CA LEU A 387 5.01 -39.82 3.25
C LEU A 387 4.07 -38.83 3.99
N ASN A 388 2.79 -38.70 3.59
CA ASN A 388 1.80 -37.96 4.38
C ASN A 388 1.59 -38.65 5.73
N ALA A 389 2.00 -37.98 6.80
CA ALA A 389 2.13 -38.59 8.12
C ALA A 389 1.36 -37.80 9.19
N TYR A 390 0.80 -38.54 10.15
CA TYR A 390 0.02 -38.05 11.27
C TYR A 390 0.62 -38.62 12.56
N LEU A 391 1.05 -37.76 13.48
CA LEU A 391 1.52 -38.17 14.81
C LEU A 391 0.44 -37.81 15.82
N TYR A 392 -0.23 -38.82 16.39
CA TYR A 392 -1.36 -38.63 17.30
C TYR A 392 -1.40 -39.70 18.39
N TRP A 393 -2.15 -39.44 19.46
CA TRP A 393 -2.28 -40.36 20.59
C TRP A 393 -3.65 -41.03 20.60
N ASP A 394 -3.68 -42.35 20.79
CA ASP A 394 -4.90 -43.11 20.98
C ASP A 394 -4.65 -44.24 21.99
N SER A 395 -5.65 -44.53 22.84
CA SER A 395 -5.63 -45.66 23.78
C SER A 395 -4.35 -45.81 24.62
N GLY A 396 -3.72 -44.69 24.99
CA GLY A 396 -2.52 -44.69 25.83
C GLY A 396 -1.19 -44.88 25.09
N LYS A 397 -1.16 -44.86 23.74
CA LYS A 397 0.06 -45.00 22.92
C LYS A 397 0.18 -43.93 21.84
N LEU A 398 1.42 -43.62 21.44
CA LEU A 398 1.70 -42.78 20.26
C LEU A 398 1.53 -43.60 18.99
N HIS A 399 0.79 -43.06 18.02
CA HIS A 399 0.57 -43.67 16.73
C HIS A 399 1.15 -42.80 15.61
N LEU A 400 1.82 -43.46 14.67
CA LEU A 400 2.12 -42.92 13.35
C LEU A 400 1.05 -43.42 12.38
N GLY A 401 0.18 -42.52 11.96
CA GLY A 401 -0.74 -42.75 10.84
C GLY A 401 -0.09 -42.33 9.53
N VAL A 402 -0.20 -43.15 8.50
CA VAL A 402 0.26 -42.81 7.15
C VAL A 402 -0.86 -43.10 6.16
N THR A 403 -1.17 -42.14 5.30
CA THR A 403 -2.10 -42.33 4.17
C THR A 403 -1.36 -42.10 2.87
N MET A 404 -1.41 -43.07 1.97
CA MET A 404 -0.91 -42.95 0.60
C MET A 404 -2.08 -43.09 -0.37
N PHE A 405 -2.17 -42.16 -1.32
CA PHE A 405 -3.15 -42.24 -2.40
C PHE A 405 -2.41 -42.22 -3.75
N GLU A 406 -2.72 -43.19 -4.59
CA GLU A 406 -2.29 -43.25 -5.98
C GLU A 406 -3.46 -42.81 -6.87
N SER A 407 -3.21 -41.96 -7.86
CA SER A 407 -4.24 -41.46 -8.76
C SER A 407 -4.08 -42.06 -10.16
N SER A 408 -5.18 -42.46 -10.79
CA SER A 408 -5.25 -42.98 -12.16
C SER A 408 -6.37 -42.31 -12.94
N THR A 409 -6.06 -41.83 -14.15
CA THR A 409 -7.03 -41.23 -15.09
C THR A 409 -7.60 -42.24 -16.09
N THR A 410 -7.01 -43.44 -16.20
CA THR A 410 -7.56 -44.56 -16.96
C THR A 410 -8.58 -45.33 -16.11
N LYS A 411 -9.79 -45.59 -16.66
CA LYS A 411 -10.80 -46.47 -16.03
C LYS A 411 -10.11 -47.76 -15.62
N LEU A 412 -10.17 -48.10 -14.33
CA LEU A 412 -9.65 -49.36 -13.79
C LEU A 412 -10.51 -50.50 -14.36
N ALA A 413 -10.18 -50.94 -15.59
CA ALA A 413 -10.67 -52.21 -16.10
C ALA A 413 -10.17 -53.28 -15.14
N SER A 414 -11.07 -54.18 -14.74
CA SER A 414 -10.86 -55.24 -13.76
C SER A 414 -9.44 -55.81 -13.82
N GLU A 415 -8.67 -55.66 -12.75
CA GLU A 415 -7.61 -56.57 -12.33
C GLU A 415 -7.01 -56.07 -11.01
N THR A 416 -6.61 -57.03 -10.19
CA THR A 416 -6.04 -56.92 -8.83
C THR A 416 -5.35 -55.60 -8.46
N PRO A 417 -5.62 -55.04 -7.25
CA PRO A 417 -4.90 -53.85 -6.78
C PRO A 417 -3.39 -54.08 -6.86
N MET A 418 -2.68 -53.14 -7.50
CA MET A 418 -1.22 -53.15 -7.56
C MET A 418 -0.65 -53.40 -6.17
N SER A 419 0.28 -54.35 -6.06
CA SER A 419 0.89 -54.70 -4.77
C SER A 419 1.61 -53.50 -4.18
N THR A 420 1.50 -53.31 -2.86
CA THR A 420 2.21 -52.25 -2.13
C THR A 420 3.69 -52.28 -2.53
N PRO A 421 4.29 -51.14 -2.96
CA PRO A 421 5.69 -51.12 -3.38
C PRO A 421 6.58 -51.79 -2.31
N THR A 422 7.47 -52.70 -2.73
CA THR A 422 8.24 -53.56 -1.81
C THR A 422 8.98 -52.77 -0.74
N LEU A 423 9.49 -51.58 -1.10
CA LEU A 423 10.15 -50.65 -0.19
C LEU A 423 9.21 -50.12 0.91
N VAL A 424 7.97 -49.77 0.56
CA VAL A 424 6.98 -49.23 1.51
C VAL A 424 6.51 -50.33 2.46
N ARG A 425 6.27 -51.54 1.95
CA ARG A 425 5.89 -52.71 2.76
C ARG A 425 7.00 -53.17 3.71
N ALA A 426 8.26 -53.04 3.29
CA ALA A 426 9.42 -53.33 4.16
C ALA A 426 9.56 -52.34 5.33
N ILE A 427 9.05 -51.11 5.17
CA ILE A 427 9.19 -50.02 6.16
C ILE A 427 7.98 -49.93 7.09
N LEU A 428 6.76 -49.93 6.54
CA LEU A 428 5.53 -49.71 7.31
C LEU A 428 4.81 -51.02 7.69
N GLY A 429 5.29 -52.16 7.20
CA GLY A 429 4.64 -53.45 7.37
C GLY A 429 3.38 -53.59 6.48
N PRO A 430 2.49 -54.55 6.81
CA PRO A 430 1.25 -54.76 6.06
C PRO A 430 0.28 -53.58 6.23
N GLU A 431 -0.43 -53.22 5.15
CA GLU A 431 -1.44 -52.15 5.17
C GLU A 431 -2.66 -52.52 6.01
N ASN A 432 -3.24 -51.55 6.72
CA ASN A 432 -4.42 -51.75 7.56
C ASN A 432 -5.74 -51.71 6.77
N ASP A 433 -5.80 -50.87 5.72
CA ASP A 433 -6.98 -50.68 4.87
C ASP A 433 -6.55 -50.22 3.47
N CYS A 434 -7.20 -50.73 2.43
CA CYS A 434 -6.94 -50.42 1.02
C CYS A 434 -8.26 -50.33 0.25
N LYS A 435 -8.57 -49.16 -0.33
CA LYS A 435 -9.85 -48.89 -1.01
C LYS A 435 -9.64 -48.07 -2.28
N ALA A 436 -10.31 -48.47 -3.36
CA ALA A 436 -10.43 -47.66 -4.57
C ALA A 436 -11.67 -46.76 -4.46
N VAL A 437 -11.49 -45.45 -4.60
CA VAL A 437 -12.54 -44.43 -4.46
C VAL A 437 -12.39 -43.35 -5.53
N ASP A 438 -13.45 -42.60 -5.77
CA ASP A 438 -13.39 -41.38 -6.58
C ASP A 438 -13.02 -40.16 -5.72
N GLY A 439 -13.01 -38.96 -6.31
CA GLY A 439 -12.69 -37.73 -5.57
C GLY A 439 -13.66 -37.38 -4.44
N VAL A 440 -14.91 -37.86 -4.50
CA VAL A 440 -15.89 -37.66 -3.43
C VAL A 440 -15.67 -38.66 -2.31
N GLY A 441 -15.50 -39.95 -2.65
CA GLY A 441 -15.22 -41.01 -1.69
C GLY A 441 -13.88 -40.85 -0.97
N LEU A 442 -12.94 -40.09 -1.54
CA LEU A 442 -11.68 -39.73 -0.88
C LEU A 442 -11.90 -39.00 0.45
N PHE A 443 -12.95 -38.17 0.55
CA PHE A 443 -13.32 -37.48 1.79
C PHE A 443 -13.73 -38.46 2.91
N ASP A 444 -14.17 -39.67 2.57
CA ASP A 444 -14.66 -40.66 3.54
C ASP A 444 -13.59 -41.69 3.93
N VAL A 445 -12.53 -41.86 3.13
CA VAL A 445 -11.50 -42.89 3.38
C VAL A 445 -10.15 -42.36 3.87
N GLU A 446 -9.85 -41.07 3.65
CA GLU A 446 -8.60 -40.46 4.15
C GLU A 446 -8.59 -40.43 5.69
N MET A 447 -7.48 -40.83 6.33
CA MET A 447 -7.41 -40.92 7.80
C MET A 447 -7.62 -39.56 8.49
N TYR A 448 -7.12 -38.48 7.90
CA TYR A 448 -7.34 -37.12 8.39
C TYR A 448 -8.84 -36.76 8.43
N MET A 449 -9.62 -37.29 7.49
CA MET A 449 -11.04 -36.98 7.36
C MET A 449 -11.94 -37.95 8.12
N SER A 450 -11.56 -39.23 8.19
CA SER A 450 -12.41 -40.33 8.66
C SER A 450 -12.10 -40.81 10.08
N LYS A 451 -10.83 -40.79 10.51
CA LYS A 451 -10.40 -41.35 11.79
C LYS A 451 -10.05 -40.28 12.83
N MET A 452 -9.35 -39.21 12.42
CA MET A 452 -8.91 -38.17 13.35
C MET A 452 -10.12 -37.40 13.94
N HIS A 453 -10.28 -37.48 15.26
CA HIS A 453 -11.31 -36.80 16.08
C HIS A 453 -12.77 -37.14 15.75
N GLY A 454 -13.05 -38.40 15.40
CA GLY A 454 -14.43 -38.88 15.15
C GLY A 454 -14.95 -38.58 13.74
N GLY A 455 -14.06 -38.25 12.81
CA GLY A 455 -14.36 -38.05 11.40
C GLY A 455 -15.26 -36.84 11.09
N HIS A 456 -15.92 -36.84 9.93
CA HIS A 456 -16.88 -35.79 9.53
C HIS A 456 -18.07 -35.59 10.49
N GLY A 457 -18.35 -36.55 11.39
CA GLY A 457 -19.45 -36.51 12.36
C GLY A 457 -19.09 -36.00 13.76
N GLY A 458 -17.81 -35.74 14.08
CA GLY A 458 -17.35 -35.35 15.41
C GLY A 458 -17.70 -33.92 15.81
N SER A 459 -18.95 -33.62 16.13
CA SER A 459 -19.41 -32.28 16.56
C SER A 459 -18.96 -31.88 17.98
N ARG A 460 -17.95 -32.54 18.57
CA ARG A 460 -17.64 -32.47 20.01
C ARG A 460 -16.30 -31.81 20.34
N THR A 461 -15.52 -31.40 19.35
CA THR A 461 -14.20 -30.78 19.57
C THR A 461 -14.11 -29.39 18.95
N SER A 462 -13.14 -28.64 19.46
CA SER A 462 -12.67 -27.34 18.97
C SER A 462 -11.17 -27.45 18.67
N SER A 463 -10.68 -26.64 17.73
CA SER A 463 -9.30 -26.72 17.26
C SER A 463 -8.72 -25.37 16.90
N PHE A 464 -7.41 -25.24 17.08
CA PHE A 464 -6.61 -24.11 16.66
C PHE A 464 -5.33 -24.62 15.99
N LYS A 465 -4.89 -24.00 14.89
CA LYS A 465 -3.78 -24.53 14.09
C LYS A 465 -2.93 -23.46 13.43
N ARG A 466 -1.65 -23.77 13.21
CA ARG A 466 -0.73 -23.00 12.38
C ARG A 466 0.10 -23.95 11.52
N CYS A 467 0.42 -23.54 10.30
CA CYS A 467 1.15 -24.36 9.36
C CYS A 467 2.45 -23.68 8.92
N LEU A 468 3.55 -24.42 9.03
CA LEU A 468 4.90 -24.01 8.64
C LEU A 468 5.44 -24.95 7.57
N PHE A 469 6.14 -24.39 6.60
CA PHE A 469 6.81 -25.15 5.54
C PHE A 469 8.23 -25.51 5.98
N LEU A 470 8.53 -26.81 6.00
CA LEU A 470 9.77 -27.37 6.51
C LEU A 470 10.49 -28.18 5.43
N ASN A 471 11.82 -28.10 5.44
CA ASN A 471 12.72 -28.95 4.67
C ASN A 471 13.51 -29.85 5.60
N ARG A 472 13.88 -31.04 5.12
CA ARG A 472 14.74 -31.98 5.86
C ARG A 472 14.27 -32.22 7.30
N ILE A 473 13.02 -32.64 7.48
CA ILE A 473 12.42 -32.89 8.82
C ILE A 473 13.21 -33.91 9.68
N GLY A 474 14.07 -34.73 9.07
CA GLY A 474 14.95 -35.66 9.78
C GLY A 474 16.26 -35.06 10.29
N ALA A 475 16.52 -33.77 10.05
CA ALA A 475 17.63 -33.06 10.69
C ALA A 475 17.37 -32.95 12.19
N GLU A 476 18.41 -33.17 13.01
CA GLU A 476 18.28 -33.27 14.49
C GLU A 476 17.51 -32.09 15.08
N ASN A 477 17.91 -30.87 14.72
CA ASN A 477 17.27 -29.65 15.21
C ASN A 477 15.77 -29.51 14.89
N VAL A 478 15.30 -30.07 13.76
CA VAL A 478 13.86 -30.07 13.42
C VAL A 478 13.16 -31.23 14.11
N ALA A 479 13.76 -32.42 14.07
CA ALA A 479 13.21 -33.63 14.66
C ALA A 479 13.00 -33.46 16.18
N ASP A 480 13.99 -32.92 16.88
CA ASP A 480 13.93 -32.70 18.34
C ASP A 480 12.76 -31.78 18.72
N ILE A 481 12.52 -30.72 17.95
CA ILE A 481 11.38 -29.81 18.20
C ILE A 481 10.05 -30.53 17.96
N LEU A 482 9.94 -31.33 16.89
CA LEU A 482 8.71 -32.06 16.58
C LEU A 482 8.42 -33.15 17.63
N VAL A 483 9.46 -33.85 18.10
CA VAL A 483 9.36 -34.85 19.18
C VAL A 483 8.94 -34.19 20.48
N ALA A 484 9.65 -33.14 20.89
CA ALA A 484 9.33 -32.38 22.10
C ALA A 484 7.91 -31.80 22.03
N ALA A 485 7.46 -31.33 20.86
CA ALA A 485 6.10 -30.86 20.66
C ALA A 485 5.06 -31.95 20.92
N VAL A 486 5.30 -33.17 20.43
CA VAL A 486 4.43 -34.32 20.69
C VAL A 486 4.45 -34.68 22.17
N GLU A 487 5.61 -34.77 22.82
CA GLU A 487 5.74 -35.13 24.24
C GLU A 487 5.07 -34.13 25.19
N THR A 488 5.21 -32.83 24.90
CA THR A 488 4.72 -31.73 25.74
C THR A 488 3.28 -31.30 25.44
N ARG A 489 2.58 -32.06 24.59
CA ARG A 489 1.22 -31.71 24.16
C ARG A 489 0.26 -31.58 25.36
N PRO A 490 -0.61 -30.55 25.39
CA PRO A 490 -1.48 -30.29 26.54
C PRO A 490 -2.74 -31.18 26.58
N SER A 491 -3.03 -31.90 25.50
CA SER A 491 -4.18 -32.79 25.38
C SER A 491 -3.81 -33.96 24.45
N PRO A 492 -4.29 -35.19 24.71
CA PRO A 492 -4.05 -36.34 23.83
C PRO A 492 -4.67 -36.16 22.44
N LEU A 493 -5.60 -35.20 22.28
CA LEU A 493 -6.21 -34.87 20.99
C LEU A 493 -5.31 -33.97 20.14
N CYS A 494 -4.26 -33.34 20.69
CA CYS A 494 -3.36 -32.49 19.91
C CYS A 494 -2.43 -33.35 19.04
N TYR A 495 -2.15 -32.90 17.82
CA TYR A 495 -1.38 -33.66 16.84
C TYR A 495 -0.58 -32.78 15.88
N LEU A 496 0.39 -33.40 15.23
CA LEU A 496 1.15 -32.84 14.11
C LEU A 496 0.74 -33.55 12.82
N HIS A 497 0.48 -32.78 11.77
CA HIS A 497 0.14 -33.29 10.45
C HIS A 497 1.19 -32.81 9.43
N LEU A 498 1.89 -33.75 8.81
CA LEU A 498 2.95 -33.50 7.84
C LEU A 498 2.44 -33.82 6.44
N LEU A 499 1.99 -32.79 5.72
CA LEU A 499 1.56 -32.87 4.32
C LEU A 499 2.79 -32.80 3.40
N GLN A 500 2.96 -33.79 2.53
CA GLN A 500 4.10 -33.86 1.63
C GLN A 500 4.00 -32.83 0.49
N GLY A 501 5.06 -32.04 0.33
CA GLY A 501 5.24 -31.05 -0.74
C GLY A 501 5.90 -31.61 -1.99
N GLY A 502 6.42 -30.74 -2.85
CA GLY A 502 7.04 -31.13 -4.13
C GLY A 502 6.05 -31.42 -5.27
N GLY A 503 6.55 -32.03 -6.34
CA GLY A 503 5.79 -32.25 -7.57
C GLY A 503 5.45 -30.93 -8.27
N ALA A 504 4.27 -30.87 -8.88
CA ALA A 504 3.80 -29.69 -9.63
C ALA A 504 3.77 -28.38 -8.81
N VAL A 505 3.74 -28.45 -7.47
CA VAL A 505 3.85 -27.27 -6.61
C VAL A 505 5.20 -26.56 -6.78
N SER A 506 6.28 -27.35 -6.91
CA SER A 506 7.67 -26.87 -7.01
C SER A 506 8.10 -26.58 -8.45
N ASP A 507 7.36 -27.09 -9.44
CA ASP A 507 7.58 -26.79 -10.86
C ASP A 507 7.20 -25.34 -11.22
N VAL A 508 6.28 -24.74 -10.44
CA VAL A 508 5.89 -23.33 -10.60
C VAL A 508 6.92 -22.42 -9.94
N ALA A 509 7.45 -21.46 -10.69
CA ALA A 509 8.41 -20.49 -10.18
C ALA A 509 7.87 -19.70 -8.98
N ALA A 510 8.74 -19.39 -8.01
CA ALA A 510 8.35 -18.73 -6.77
C ALA A 510 7.69 -17.35 -7.00
N ASP A 511 8.05 -16.63 -8.05
CA ASP A 511 7.51 -15.31 -8.40
C ASP A 511 6.31 -15.36 -9.36
N ALA A 512 5.89 -16.54 -9.84
CA ALA A 512 4.80 -16.70 -10.81
C ALA A 512 3.40 -16.39 -10.23
N THR A 513 3.26 -16.41 -8.90
CA THR A 513 1.99 -16.13 -8.20
C THR A 513 2.25 -15.40 -6.88
N ALA A 514 1.24 -14.76 -6.28
CA ALA A 514 1.39 -14.18 -4.94
C ALA A 514 1.78 -15.22 -3.86
N PHE A 515 1.46 -16.50 -4.05
CA PHE A 515 1.98 -17.59 -3.21
C PHE A 515 3.45 -17.89 -3.56
N GLY A 516 4.38 -17.32 -2.77
CA GLY A 516 5.82 -17.39 -3.06
C GLY A 516 6.59 -18.55 -2.41
N CYS A 517 6.03 -19.19 -1.38
CA CYS A 517 6.73 -20.21 -0.59
C CYS A 517 6.52 -21.61 -1.19
N ARG A 518 7.29 -21.98 -2.23
CA ARG A 518 7.09 -23.24 -3.00
C ARG A 518 8.14 -24.33 -2.81
N ASP A 519 9.29 -23.98 -2.23
CA ASP A 519 10.43 -24.90 -2.04
C ASP A 519 10.39 -25.57 -0.65
N TRP A 520 9.46 -26.52 -0.47
CA TRP A 520 9.29 -27.24 0.79
C TRP A 520 9.01 -28.75 0.63
N ASP A 521 9.63 -29.56 1.49
CA ASP A 521 9.40 -31.00 1.59
C ASP A 521 8.07 -31.31 2.28
N PHE A 522 7.73 -30.55 3.32
CA PHE A 522 6.53 -30.76 4.13
C PHE A 522 5.85 -29.47 4.58
N ALA A 523 4.53 -29.41 4.48
CA ALA A 523 3.69 -28.47 5.20
C ALA A 523 3.30 -29.11 6.55
N CYS A 524 3.94 -28.63 7.62
CA CYS A 524 3.72 -29.10 8.99
C CYS A 524 2.60 -28.27 9.64
N VAL A 525 1.43 -28.89 9.82
CA VAL A 525 0.27 -28.31 10.49
C VAL A 525 0.28 -28.73 11.95
N VAL A 526 0.56 -27.79 12.85
CA VAL A 526 0.49 -27.98 14.29
C VAL A 526 -0.95 -27.72 14.73
N THR A 527 -1.65 -28.72 15.25
CA THR A 527 -3.08 -28.60 15.59
C THR A 527 -3.34 -28.89 17.06
N GLY A 528 -3.69 -27.85 17.80
CA GLY A 528 -4.18 -27.94 19.17
C GLY A 528 -5.67 -28.27 19.16
N VAL A 529 -6.08 -29.29 19.92
CA VAL A 529 -7.47 -29.78 19.95
C VAL A 529 -7.92 -30.05 21.38
N TRP A 530 -9.14 -29.62 21.68
CA TRP A 530 -9.78 -29.80 22.98
C TRP A 530 -11.28 -30.10 22.83
N PRO A 531 -11.93 -30.67 23.86
CA PRO A 531 -13.39 -30.85 23.91
C PRO A 531 -14.14 -29.51 23.86
N ARG A 532 -15.24 -29.42 23.11
CA ARG A 532 -15.94 -28.16 22.84
C ARG A 532 -16.58 -27.53 24.09
N ASP A 533 -16.99 -28.36 25.04
CA ASP A 533 -17.47 -27.94 26.36
C ASP A 533 -16.37 -27.25 27.21
N GLN A 534 -15.11 -27.30 26.77
CA GLN A 534 -13.96 -26.71 27.45
C GLN A 534 -13.38 -25.48 26.72
N ASP A 535 -14.10 -24.85 25.79
CA ASP A 535 -13.62 -23.69 25.00
C ASP A 535 -13.06 -22.53 25.85
N GLU A 536 -13.56 -22.32 27.07
CA GLU A 536 -13.14 -21.22 27.96
C GLU A 536 -12.18 -21.69 29.09
N SER A 537 -11.74 -22.94 29.03
CA SER A 537 -10.89 -23.57 30.06
C SER A 537 -9.40 -23.27 29.88
N GLU A 538 -8.59 -23.65 30.89
CA GLU A 538 -7.13 -23.61 30.78
C GLU A 538 -6.60 -24.63 29.76
N VAL A 539 -7.33 -25.70 29.46
CA VAL A 539 -6.95 -26.69 28.43
C VAL A 539 -6.97 -26.05 27.04
N ALA A 540 -8.01 -25.28 26.73
CA ALA A 540 -8.12 -24.54 25.47
C ALA A 540 -7.01 -23.49 25.34
N ARG A 541 -6.77 -22.70 26.39
CA ARG A 541 -5.67 -21.72 26.42
C ARG A 541 -4.30 -22.39 26.31
N GLY A 542 -4.12 -23.53 26.97
CA GLY A 542 -2.93 -24.37 26.90
C GLY A 542 -2.66 -24.89 25.49
N ALA A 543 -3.70 -25.40 24.81
CA ALA A 543 -3.61 -25.86 23.42
C ALA A 543 -3.21 -24.74 22.46
N VAL A 544 -3.83 -23.56 22.56
CA VAL A 544 -3.47 -22.39 21.74
C VAL A 544 -2.03 -21.95 22.02
N ARG A 545 -1.63 -21.88 23.31
CA ARG A 545 -0.25 -21.52 23.71
C ARG A 545 0.77 -22.52 23.19
N TRP A 546 0.47 -23.81 23.25
CA TRP A 546 1.31 -24.87 22.71
C TRP A 546 1.51 -24.73 21.20
N VAL A 547 0.44 -24.50 20.41
CA VAL A 547 0.56 -24.27 18.96
C VAL A 547 1.50 -23.10 18.66
N TYR A 548 1.37 -21.98 19.37
CA TYR A 548 2.25 -20.82 19.16
C TYR A 548 3.70 -21.08 19.58
N ASN A 549 3.93 -21.81 20.68
CA ASN A 549 5.28 -22.14 21.12
C ASN A 549 5.98 -23.02 20.08
N VAL A 550 5.34 -24.10 19.64
CA VAL A 550 5.88 -24.98 18.60
C VAL A 550 6.11 -24.22 17.30
N ALA A 551 5.16 -23.36 16.89
CA ALA A 551 5.31 -22.55 15.68
C ALA A 551 6.47 -21.56 15.79
N ARG A 552 6.66 -20.92 16.94
CA ARG A 552 7.79 -20.02 17.21
C ARG A 552 9.13 -20.76 17.12
N ASP A 553 9.20 -21.96 17.69
CA ASP A 553 10.44 -22.73 17.74
C ASP A 553 10.82 -23.30 16.35
N LEU A 554 9.83 -23.67 15.54
CA LEU A 554 10.02 -24.09 14.14
C LEU A 554 10.27 -22.93 13.17
N LEU A 555 9.86 -21.69 13.51
CA LEU A 555 9.88 -20.56 12.59
C LEU A 555 11.27 -20.25 11.99
N PRO A 556 12.38 -20.26 12.75
CA PRO A 556 13.73 -20.02 12.20
C PRO A 556 14.15 -21.08 11.18
N LEU A 557 13.66 -22.32 11.34
CA LEU A 557 13.98 -23.46 10.49
C LEU A 557 13.02 -23.59 9.28
N SER A 558 11.92 -22.86 9.30
CA SER A 558 10.92 -22.85 8.22
C SER A 558 11.34 -21.99 7.03
N VAL A 559 11.02 -22.47 5.83
CA VAL A 559 11.18 -21.73 4.56
C VAL A 559 9.99 -20.80 4.28
N GLY A 560 8.87 -21.02 4.97
CA GLY A 560 7.68 -20.19 4.84
C GLY A 560 6.56 -20.61 5.81
N VAL A 561 5.47 -19.86 5.79
CA VAL A 561 4.27 -20.09 6.60
C VAL A 561 3.04 -20.11 5.69
N TYR A 562 2.05 -20.94 6.00
CA TYR A 562 0.84 -20.97 5.20
C TYR A 562 -0.16 -19.86 5.61
N GLY A 563 -0.37 -18.87 4.72
CA GLY A 563 -1.22 -17.71 5.00
C GLY A 563 -2.69 -18.03 5.29
N ALA A 564 -3.21 -19.17 4.82
CA ALA A 564 -4.60 -19.58 5.06
C ALA A 564 -4.89 -20.01 6.52
N ASP A 565 -3.85 -20.38 7.27
CA ASP A 565 -3.96 -20.78 8.68
C ASP A 565 -3.67 -19.62 9.64
N LEU A 566 -3.43 -18.40 9.13
CA LEU A 566 -3.25 -17.20 9.93
C LEU A 566 -4.59 -16.58 10.31
N GLY A 567 -4.64 -16.00 11.51
CA GLY A 567 -5.79 -15.33 12.08
C GLY A 567 -5.48 -13.88 12.47
N PRO A 568 -6.45 -13.22 13.13
CA PRO A 568 -6.33 -11.82 13.53
C PRO A 568 -5.47 -11.60 14.79
N ASP A 569 -4.93 -12.67 15.39
CA ASP A 569 -4.11 -12.58 16.60
C ASP A 569 -2.81 -11.79 16.33
N PRO A 570 -2.43 -10.81 17.16
CA PRO A 570 -1.18 -10.06 16.96
C PRO A 570 0.08 -10.93 16.87
N ARG A 571 0.08 -12.12 17.48
CA ARG A 571 1.19 -13.08 17.41
C ARG A 571 1.40 -13.62 15.99
N ASP A 572 0.36 -13.62 15.16
CA ASP A 572 0.46 -14.01 13.75
C ASP A 572 1.21 -13.00 12.89
N ALA A 573 1.42 -11.77 13.35
CA ALA A 573 2.15 -10.76 12.57
C ALA A 573 3.57 -11.21 12.19
N MET A 574 4.25 -11.90 13.12
CA MET A 574 5.58 -12.46 12.87
C MET A 574 5.53 -13.65 11.89
N LEU A 575 4.48 -14.47 11.96
CA LEU A 575 4.27 -15.60 11.05
C LEU A 575 3.91 -15.13 9.63
N ALA A 576 3.04 -14.12 9.54
CA ALA A 576 2.63 -13.47 8.30
C ALA A 576 3.82 -12.88 7.52
N ALA A 577 4.90 -12.51 8.21
CA ALA A 577 6.12 -12.04 7.56
C ALA A 577 6.76 -13.07 6.62
N LYS A 578 6.53 -14.36 6.85
CA LYS A 578 7.02 -15.48 6.04
C LYS A 578 5.94 -16.12 5.14
N ALA A 579 4.75 -15.52 5.03
CA ALA A 579 3.65 -16.13 4.28
C ALA A 579 3.76 -16.01 2.75
N PHE A 580 4.44 -14.97 2.25
CA PHE A 580 4.49 -14.62 0.82
C PHE A 580 5.90 -14.72 0.21
N GLY A 581 6.90 -15.07 1.02
CA GLY A 581 8.31 -15.13 0.56
C GLY A 581 8.77 -13.81 -0.10
N PRO A 582 9.50 -13.86 -1.23
CA PRO A 582 10.02 -12.67 -1.91
C PRO A 582 8.91 -11.77 -2.52
N ASN A 583 7.69 -12.28 -2.63
CA ASN A 583 6.58 -11.59 -3.31
C ASN A 583 5.88 -10.54 -2.44
N ARG A 584 6.22 -10.51 -1.15
CA ARG A 584 5.59 -9.66 -0.13
C ARG A 584 5.57 -8.17 -0.50
N PRO A 585 6.65 -7.54 -1.02
CA PRO A 585 6.66 -6.11 -1.38
C PRO A 585 5.72 -5.77 -2.54
N ARG A 586 5.71 -6.59 -3.59
CA ARG A 586 4.82 -6.42 -4.75
C ARG A 586 3.37 -6.50 -4.31
N LEU A 587 3.05 -7.49 -3.47
CA LEU A 587 1.69 -7.68 -2.98
C LEU A 587 1.20 -6.53 -2.09
N ALA A 588 2.07 -5.96 -1.25
CA ALA A 588 1.72 -4.82 -0.42
C ALA A 588 1.36 -3.57 -1.25
N ARG A 589 2.07 -3.33 -2.36
CA ARG A 589 1.78 -2.25 -3.32
C ARG A 589 0.47 -2.48 -4.09
N ILE A 590 0.21 -3.70 -4.55
CA ILE A 590 -1.08 -4.04 -5.18
C ILE A 590 -2.23 -3.83 -4.20
N LYS A 591 -2.08 -4.20 -2.92
CA LYS A 591 -3.11 -3.93 -1.91
C LYS A 591 -3.37 -2.44 -1.71
N GLN A 592 -2.33 -1.60 -1.73
CA GLN A 592 -2.49 -0.15 -1.56
C GLN A 592 -3.33 0.48 -2.69
N SER A 593 -3.11 0.06 -3.94
CA SER A 593 -3.92 0.51 -5.08
C SER A 593 -5.35 -0.04 -5.07
N CYS A 594 -5.53 -1.31 -4.68
CA CYS A 594 -6.85 -1.96 -4.70
C CYS A 594 -7.74 -1.56 -3.52
N ASN A 595 -7.16 -1.21 -2.38
CA ASN A 595 -7.88 -0.94 -1.13
C ASN A 595 -7.33 0.29 -0.38
N PRO A 596 -7.29 1.48 -1.02
CA PRO A 596 -6.65 2.68 -0.45
C PRO A 596 -7.34 3.18 0.84
N ARG A 597 -8.64 2.93 0.98
CA ARG A 597 -9.44 3.31 2.16
C ARG A 597 -9.53 2.20 3.22
N ASN A 598 -8.76 1.13 3.05
CA ASN A 598 -8.72 -0.01 3.97
C ASN A 598 -10.12 -0.61 4.27
N VAL A 599 -11.01 -0.66 3.27
CA VAL A 599 -12.36 -1.25 3.37
C VAL A 599 -12.26 -2.71 3.81
N LEU A 600 -11.35 -3.50 3.23
CA LEU A 600 -11.05 -4.87 3.68
C LEU A 600 -9.90 -4.92 4.69
N ALA A 601 -10.08 -4.26 5.85
CA ALA A 601 -9.05 -4.14 6.87
C ALA A 601 -8.60 -5.46 7.50
N TYR A 602 -9.47 -6.46 7.49
CA TYR A 602 -9.29 -7.70 8.25
C TYR A 602 -8.93 -8.91 7.39
N ALA A 603 -8.44 -8.73 6.16
CA ALA A 603 -7.88 -9.82 5.36
C ALA A 603 -6.55 -10.35 5.97
N CYS A 604 -5.99 -11.43 5.41
CA CYS A 604 -4.70 -11.98 5.81
C CYS A 604 -3.67 -10.85 5.98
N PRO A 605 -2.97 -10.75 7.13
CA PRO A 605 -2.09 -9.63 7.40
C PRO A 605 -1.04 -9.50 6.31
N LEU A 606 -1.01 -8.33 5.69
CA LEU A 606 0.09 -7.90 4.84
C LEU A 606 0.81 -6.79 5.59
N PRO A 607 2.16 -6.69 5.48
CA PRO A 607 2.82 -5.50 5.98
C PRO A 607 2.21 -4.26 5.33
N LYS A 608 2.34 -3.12 5.99
CA LYS A 608 2.21 -1.85 5.28
C LYS A 608 3.14 -1.91 4.07
N ALA A 609 2.73 -1.32 2.94
CA ALA A 609 3.63 -1.19 1.79
C ALA A 609 5.00 -0.74 2.33
N PRO A 610 6.08 -1.47 2.00
CA PRO A 610 7.39 -1.07 2.48
C PRO A 610 7.55 0.40 2.09
N MET A 611 7.87 1.23 3.08
CA MET A 611 8.09 2.65 2.84
C MET A 611 9.10 2.71 1.70
N GLU A 612 8.73 3.31 0.57
CA GLU A 612 9.72 3.62 -0.44
C GLU A 612 10.80 4.46 0.25
N PRO A 613 12.09 4.30 -0.11
CA PRO A 613 13.14 5.07 0.55
C PRO A 613 12.76 6.54 0.53
N ASN A 614 12.79 7.20 1.69
CA ASN A 614 12.43 8.62 1.79
C ASN A 614 13.32 9.47 0.85
N LEU A 615 14.56 9.01 0.64
CA LEU A 615 15.53 9.60 -0.27
C LEU A 615 16.19 8.52 -1.15
N ILE A 616 16.15 8.74 -2.46
CA ILE A 616 16.89 7.96 -3.46
C ILE A 616 17.92 8.89 -4.10
N ILE A 617 19.20 8.51 -3.99
CA ILE A 617 20.34 9.27 -4.54
C ILE A 617 20.91 8.51 -5.73
N LEU A 618 20.77 9.08 -6.91
CA LEU A 618 21.37 8.57 -8.14
C LEU A 618 22.81 9.07 -8.23
N VAL A 619 23.76 8.17 -8.09
CA VAL A 619 25.20 8.51 -8.12
C VAL A 619 25.72 8.30 -9.54
N THR A 620 25.90 9.40 -10.26
CA THR A 620 26.32 9.43 -11.66
C THR A 620 27.72 10.01 -11.82
N GLY A 621 28.25 9.98 -13.03
CA GLY A 621 29.61 10.43 -13.32
C GLY A 621 30.36 9.53 -14.28
N GLU A 622 31.53 9.99 -14.70
CA GLU A 622 32.34 9.31 -15.71
C GLU A 622 33.00 8.03 -15.18
N SER A 623 33.55 7.24 -16.10
CA SER A 623 34.39 6.11 -15.76
C SER A 623 35.54 6.58 -14.85
N CYS A 624 35.80 5.81 -13.79
CA CYS A 624 36.87 6.08 -12.82
C CYS A 624 36.71 7.36 -11.97
N ALA A 625 35.55 8.02 -12.00
CA ALA A 625 35.25 9.16 -11.11
C ALA A 625 35.10 8.78 -9.63
N GLY A 626 34.91 7.49 -9.30
CA GLY A 626 34.81 7.01 -7.91
C GLY A 626 33.38 6.88 -7.35
N LYS A 627 32.37 6.74 -8.21
CA LYS A 627 30.94 6.64 -7.84
C LYS A 627 30.64 5.62 -6.72
N ASP A 628 31.06 4.37 -6.91
CA ASP A 628 30.79 3.28 -5.94
C ASP A 628 31.47 3.59 -4.60
N TYR A 629 32.71 4.11 -4.63
CA TYR A 629 33.45 4.55 -3.45
C TYR A 629 32.76 5.69 -2.69
N CYS A 630 32.27 6.71 -3.39
CA CYS A 630 31.53 7.82 -2.78
C CYS A 630 30.22 7.32 -2.16
N ALA A 631 29.49 6.44 -2.87
CA ALA A 631 28.23 5.88 -2.37
C ALA A 631 28.43 5.11 -1.05
N ASP A 632 29.48 4.29 -0.95
CA ASP A 632 29.79 3.53 0.27
C ASP A 632 30.15 4.45 1.46
N ILE A 633 30.86 5.55 1.22
CA ILE A 633 31.17 6.55 2.25
C ILE A 633 29.89 7.25 2.71
N TRP A 634 29.04 7.68 1.79
CA TRP A 634 27.80 8.38 2.10
C TRP A 634 26.83 7.49 2.87
N VAL A 635 26.72 6.19 2.52
CA VAL A 635 26.00 5.19 3.33
C VAL A 635 26.50 5.19 4.78
N SER A 636 27.82 5.18 4.96
CA SER A 636 28.42 5.20 6.30
C SER A 636 28.03 6.46 7.07
N VAL A 637 28.08 7.65 6.44
CA VAL A 637 27.67 8.92 7.05
C VAL A 637 26.21 8.91 7.49
N PHE A 638 25.29 8.40 6.66
CA PHE A 638 23.88 8.29 7.02
C PHE A 638 23.64 7.37 8.22
N ILE A 639 24.44 6.32 8.37
CA ILE A 639 24.32 5.39 9.51
C ILE A 639 24.95 5.97 10.78
N THR A 640 26.05 6.73 10.68
CA THR A 640 26.84 7.17 11.85
C THR A 640 26.49 8.56 12.35
N CYS A 641 26.13 9.50 11.47
CA CYS A 641 26.04 10.93 11.81
C CYS A 641 24.64 11.39 12.22
N THR A 642 23.62 10.53 12.19
CA THR A 642 22.27 10.88 12.61
C THR A 642 21.93 10.30 13.99
N HIS A 643 21.38 11.13 14.89
CA HIS A 643 20.88 10.70 16.20
C HIS A 643 19.69 9.71 16.13
N LYS A 644 19.17 9.48 14.92
CA LYS A 644 18.19 8.45 14.61
C LYS A 644 18.91 7.30 13.92
N ASN A 645 18.55 6.07 14.25
CA ASN A 645 19.03 4.85 13.61
C ASN A 645 18.54 4.77 12.14
N LEU A 646 19.00 5.67 11.27
CA LEU A 646 18.65 5.65 9.84
C LEU A 646 19.28 4.43 9.17
N THR A 647 18.53 3.80 8.28
CA THR A 647 19.03 2.71 7.44
C THR A 647 19.41 3.25 6.06
N ALA A 648 20.64 2.97 5.62
CA ALA A 648 21.11 3.37 4.29
C ALA A 648 21.76 2.20 3.55
N ARG A 649 21.63 2.18 2.22
CA ARG A 649 22.20 1.12 1.37
C ARG A 649 22.61 1.64 0.01
N ALA A 650 23.75 1.14 -0.50
CA ALA A 650 24.17 1.32 -1.88
C ALA A 650 23.88 0.06 -2.72
N VAL A 651 23.38 0.24 -3.94
CA VAL A 651 23.09 -0.83 -4.90
C VAL A 651 23.56 -0.39 -6.29
N SER A 652 24.15 -1.30 -7.06
CA SER A 652 24.43 -1.03 -8.48
C SER A 652 23.27 -1.55 -9.34
N ILE A 653 22.65 -0.67 -10.11
CA ILE A 653 21.57 -1.03 -11.05
C ILE A 653 22.03 -2.03 -12.12
N SER A 654 23.34 -2.06 -12.37
CA SER A 654 23.98 -2.95 -13.35
C SER A 654 24.17 -4.39 -12.86
N ASP A 655 23.88 -4.71 -11.60
CA ASP A 655 24.12 -6.05 -11.04
C ASP A 655 23.23 -7.12 -11.66
N VAL A 656 21.99 -6.77 -12.02
CA VAL A 656 21.08 -7.69 -12.73
C VAL A 656 21.69 -8.08 -14.07
N THR A 657 22.11 -7.09 -14.87
CA THR A 657 22.79 -7.32 -16.14
C THR A 657 24.07 -8.12 -16.00
N LYS A 658 24.87 -7.90 -14.94
CA LYS A 658 26.09 -8.70 -14.70
C LYS A 658 25.77 -10.18 -14.45
N ARG A 659 24.71 -10.48 -13.70
CA ARG A 659 24.27 -11.87 -13.45
C ARG A 659 23.82 -12.55 -14.73
N GLU A 660 23.01 -11.86 -15.52
CA GLU A 660 22.54 -12.39 -16.80
C GLU A 660 23.67 -12.56 -17.80
N TYR A 661 24.61 -11.61 -17.86
CA TYR A 661 25.82 -11.70 -18.67
C TYR A 661 26.70 -12.88 -18.24
N ALA A 662 26.94 -13.06 -16.93
CA ALA A 662 27.70 -14.19 -16.39
C ALA A 662 27.04 -15.53 -16.74
N ALA A 663 25.71 -15.64 -16.58
CA ALA A 663 24.96 -16.83 -16.94
C ALA A 663 25.01 -17.14 -18.45
N ALA A 664 24.98 -16.10 -19.30
CA ALA A 664 25.00 -16.26 -20.75
C ALA A 664 26.40 -16.53 -21.33
N THR A 665 27.46 -16.05 -20.68
CA THR A 665 28.84 -16.10 -21.21
C THR A 665 29.78 -17.01 -20.45
N GLY A 666 29.39 -17.48 -19.26
CA GLY A 666 30.26 -18.23 -18.36
C GLY A 666 31.29 -17.37 -17.60
N ALA A 667 31.20 -16.04 -17.69
CA ALA A 667 32.07 -15.14 -16.93
C ALA A 667 31.87 -15.28 -15.41
N ASP A 668 32.93 -15.13 -14.62
CA ASP A 668 32.84 -15.28 -13.16
C ASP A 668 32.08 -14.09 -12.54
N LEU A 669 30.91 -14.37 -11.98
CA LEU A 669 30.05 -13.37 -11.37
C LEU A 669 30.70 -12.70 -10.14
N ASN A 670 31.42 -13.45 -9.31
CA ASN A 670 32.05 -12.90 -8.10
C ASN A 670 33.16 -11.93 -8.48
N LEU A 671 33.95 -12.25 -9.51
CA LEU A 671 34.97 -11.35 -10.04
C LEU A 671 34.33 -10.14 -10.75
N LEU A 672 33.24 -10.31 -11.52
CA LEU A 672 32.52 -9.19 -12.14
C LEU A 672 31.95 -8.19 -11.12
N LEU A 673 31.57 -8.66 -9.94
CA LEU A 673 31.02 -7.83 -8.87
C LEU A 673 32.09 -7.17 -8.01
N ARG A 674 33.23 -7.83 -7.77
CA ARG A 674 34.23 -7.41 -6.76
C ARG A 674 35.57 -6.95 -7.34
N ASP A 675 36.00 -7.50 -8.48
CA ASP A 675 37.29 -7.17 -9.08
C ASP A 675 37.15 -6.07 -10.15
N ARG A 676 37.81 -4.94 -9.91
CA ARG A 676 37.72 -3.78 -10.80
C ARG A 676 38.44 -4.02 -12.13
N GLY A 677 39.61 -4.66 -12.12
CA GLY A 677 40.39 -4.91 -13.33
C GLY A 677 39.62 -5.84 -14.28
N TYR A 678 39.06 -6.91 -13.73
CA TYR A 678 38.21 -7.87 -14.43
C TYR A 678 36.93 -7.20 -14.98
N LYS A 679 36.27 -6.35 -14.18
CA LYS A 679 35.08 -5.59 -14.61
C LYS A 679 35.39 -4.62 -15.76
N GLU A 680 36.57 -3.98 -15.78
CA GLU A 680 36.98 -3.10 -16.87
C GLU A 680 37.25 -3.89 -18.16
N GLN A 681 37.92 -5.05 -18.08
CA GLN A 681 38.15 -5.94 -19.22
C GLN A 681 36.83 -6.37 -19.89
N HIS A 682 35.81 -6.68 -19.11
CA HIS A 682 34.50 -7.10 -19.62
C HIS A 682 33.55 -5.94 -19.97
N ARG A 683 33.92 -4.67 -19.74
CA ARG A 683 33.01 -3.53 -19.90
C ARG A 683 32.47 -3.34 -21.33
N PRO A 684 33.27 -3.45 -22.41
CA PRO A 684 32.76 -3.31 -23.77
C PRO A 684 31.71 -4.40 -24.09
N ALA A 685 32.02 -5.66 -23.75
CA ALA A 685 31.12 -6.79 -23.96
C ALA A 685 29.82 -6.66 -23.16
N LEU A 686 29.91 -6.25 -21.90
CA LEU A 686 28.75 -6.03 -21.03
C LEU A 686 27.89 -4.84 -21.50
N SER A 687 28.51 -3.83 -22.12
CA SER A 687 27.80 -2.70 -22.73
C SER A 687 27.02 -3.14 -23.96
N LYS A 688 27.64 -3.95 -24.83
CA LYS A 688 27.00 -4.54 -26.01
C LYS A 688 25.86 -5.50 -25.63
N PHE A 689 26.07 -6.35 -24.62
CA PHE A 689 25.04 -7.25 -24.09
C PHE A 689 23.81 -6.49 -23.62
N PHE A 690 24.01 -5.46 -22.79
CA PHE A 690 22.93 -4.60 -22.30
C PHE A 690 22.17 -3.91 -23.45
N GLN A 691 22.87 -3.34 -24.44
CA GLN A 691 22.22 -2.72 -25.60
C GLN A 691 21.38 -3.73 -26.38
N GLY A 692 21.82 -4.99 -26.49
CA GLY A 692 21.04 -6.08 -27.06
C GLY A 692 19.74 -6.33 -26.28
N GLN A 693 19.82 -6.35 -24.95
CA GLN A 693 18.63 -6.53 -24.10
C GLN A 693 17.64 -5.38 -24.25
N VAL A 694 18.11 -4.13 -24.27
CA VAL A 694 17.24 -2.95 -24.43
C VAL A 694 16.48 -2.97 -25.75
N ARG A 695 17.07 -3.49 -26.84
CA ARG A 695 16.38 -3.65 -28.13
C ARG A 695 15.18 -4.60 -28.06
N HIS A 696 15.27 -5.64 -27.23
CA HIS A 696 14.20 -6.63 -27.05
C HIS A 696 13.25 -6.30 -25.89
N ARG A 697 13.70 -5.49 -24.92
CA ARG A 697 12.95 -5.06 -23.73
C ARG A 697 13.08 -3.53 -23.57
N PRO A 698 12.25 -2.74 -24.27
CA PRO A 698 12.37 -1.27 -24.26
C PRO A 698 12.26 -0.63 -22.86
N ARG A 699 11.54 -1.27 -21.92
CA ARG A 699 11.36 -0.82 -20.53
C ARG A 699 12.40 -1.37 -19.55
N LEU A 700 13.45 -2.06 -20.02
CA LEU A 700 14.44 -2.73 -19.15
C LEU A 700 15.10 -1.80 -18.13
N LEU A 701 15.32 -0.53 -18.50
CA LEU A 701 15.89 0.48 -17.60
C LEU A 701 14.95 0.83 -16.43
N GLU A 702 13.66 1.00 -16.71
CA GLU A 702 12.63 1.23 -15.69
C GLU A 702 12.51 -0.01 -14.79
N GLU A 703 12.50 -1.21 -15.38
CA GLU A 703 12.49 -2.48 -14.64
C GLU A 703 13.69 -2.62 -13.71
N HIS A 704 14.91 -2.32 -14.18
CA HIS A 704 16.11 -2.39 -13.35
C HIS A 704 16.09 -1.35 -12.22
N PHE A 705 15.63 -0.14 -12.51
CA PHE A 705 15.50 0.91 -11.50
C PHE A 705 14.52 0.48 -10.42
N LEU A 706 13.32 0.07 -10.83
CA LEU A 706 12.29 -0.44 -9.94
C LEU A 706 12.76 -1.66 -9.15
N ASN A 707 13.48 -2.60 -9.77
CA ASN A 707 14.05 -3.75 -9.06
C ASN A 707 15.08 -3.34 -8.00
N ALA A 708 15.90 -2.31 -8.27
CA ALA A 708 16.85 -1.79 -7.29
C ALA A 708 16.12 -1.12 -6.11
N VAL A 709 15.08 -0.33 -6.38
CA VAL A 709 14.23 0.31 -5.36
C VAL A 709 13.50 -0.75 -4.54
N TYR A 710 12.84 -1.71 -5.19
CA TYR A 710 12.03 -2.74 -4.53
C TYR A 710 12.87 -3.81 -3.83
N GLY A 711 14.13 -4.00 -4.22
CA GLY A 711 15.08 -4.86 -3.53
C GLY A 711 15.69 -4.25 -2.26
N ALA A 712 15.44 -2.95 -2.00
CA ALA A 712 15.91 -2.21 -0.84
C ALA A 712 14.76 -1.93 0.16
N VAL A 713 14.12 -2.99 0.65
CA VAL A 713 13.05 -2.91 1.65
C VAL A 713 13.59 -2.42 3.01
N ASP A 714 12.82 -1.58 3.71
CA ASP A 714 13.11 -1.02 5.05
C ASP A 714 14.40 -0.17 5.10
N VAL A 715 14.72 0.54 4.00
CA VAL A 715 15.85 1.46 3.89
C VAL A 715 15.36 2.91 3.81
N ASP A 716 15.81 3.79 4.71
CA ASP A 716 15.48 5.24 4.66
C ASP A 716 16.15 5.95 3.47
N VAL A 717 17.40 5.55 3.15
CA VAL A 717 18.21 6.17 2.08
C VAL A 717 18.79 5.12 1.13
N LEU A 718 18.41 5.18 -0.15
CA LEU A 718 18.93 4.28 -1.19
C LEU A 718 19.86 5.03 -2.15
N LEU A 719 21.10 4.56 -2.28
CA LEU A 719 22.05 5.08 -3.25
C LEU A 719 22.14 4.11 -4.44
N ILE A 720 21.89 4.59 -5.65
CA ILE A 720 21.91 3.78 -6.87
C ILE A 720 23.08 4.21 -7.75
N THR A 721 23.99 3.28 -8.02
CA THR A 721 25.15 3.50 -8.92
C THR A 721 24.98 2.74 -10.24
N GLY A 722 25.84 3.04 -11.21
CA GLY A 722 25.91 2.29 -12.47
C GLY A 722 24.87 2.72 -13.52
N MET A 723 24.28 3.90 -13.34
CA MET A 723 23.33 4.52 -14.27
C MET A 723 23.96 4.77 -15.64
N ARG A 724 23.16 4.60 -16.70
CA ARG A 724 23.57 4.83 -18.10
C ARG A 724 22.75 5.91 -18.81
N ASN A 725 21.68 6.42 -18.19
CA ASN A 725 20.84 7.49 -18.74
C ASN A 725 21.52 8.85 -18.57
N GLN A 726 21.33 9.75 -19.54
CA GLN A 726 21.91 11.10 -19.51
C GLN A 726 21.17 12.08 -18.59
N ALA A 727 19.86 11.89 -18.37
CA ALA A 727 19.03 12.70 -17.44
C ALA A 727 18.17 11.77 -16.56
N PRO A 728 18.77 11.11 -15.55
CA PRO A 728 18.13 9.99 -14.89
C PRO A 728 17.01 10.43 -13.93
N VAL A 729 17.08 11.63 -13.32
CA VAL A 729 15.99 12.12 -12.46
C VAL A 729 14.71 12.28 -13.28
N THR A 730 14.80 12.94 -14.44
CA THR A 730 13.67 13.10 -15.37
C THR A 730 13.13 11.76 -15.87
N ALA A 731 14.02 10.79 -16.09
CA ALA A 731 13.64 9.47 -16.57
C ALA A 731 12.91 8.62 -15.52
N PHE A 732 13.17 8.79 -14.23
CA PHE A 732 12.73 7.84 -13.20
C PHE A 732 11.86 8.43 -12.08
N SER A 733 11.79 9.76 -11.92
CA SER A 733 11.05 10.39 -10.82
C SER A 733 9.56 10.01 -10.78
N HIS A 734 8.93 9.85 -11.95
CA HIS A 734 7.52 9.46 -12.06
C HIS A 734 7.23 8.02 -11.60
N LEU A 735 8.26 7.18 -11.48
CA LEU A 735 8.12 5.78 -11.05
C LEU A 735 8.11 5.63 -9.52
N VAL A 736 8.52 6.66 -8.78
CA VAL A 736 8.65 6.68 -7.31
C VAL A 736 8.07 7.99 -6.75
N PRO A 737 6.76 8.24 -6.91
CA PRO A 737 6.14 9.53 -6.61
C PRO A 737 6.20 9.91 -5.12
N ASP A 738 6.38 8.91 -4.23
CA ASP A 738 6.43 9.08 -2.78
C ASP A 738 7.87 9.19 -2.24
N SER A 739 8.89 8.98 -3.09
CA SER A 739 10.30 9.13 -2.75
C SER A 739 10.91 10.42 -3.29
N ARG A 740 11.81 11.04 -2.53
CA ARG A 740 12.65 12.13 -3.06
C ARG A 740 13.76 11.54 -3.92
N LEU A 741 13.77 11.84 -5.22
CA LEU A 741 14.82 11.41 -6.15
C LEU A 741 15.77 12.57 -6.48
N ILE A 742 17.05 12.44 -6.18
CA ILE A 742 18.09 13.43 -6.53
C ILE A 742 19.24 12.78 -7.29
N GLU A 743 19.96 13.55 -8.08
CA GLU A 743 21.22 13.12 -8.71
C GLU A 743 22.43 13.84 -8.11
N VAL A 744 23.43 13.05 -7.74
CA VAL A 744 24.77 13.57 -7.42
C VAL A 744 25.74 13.11 -8.50
N ARG A 745 26.24 14.06 -9.29
CA ARG A 745 27.24 13.80 -10.33
C ARG A 745 28.65 13.91 -9.75
N VAL A 746 29.33 12.78 -9.66
CA VAL A 746 30.72 12.70 -9.22
C VAL A 746 31.65 13.01 -10.39
N LYS A 747 32.48 14.04 -10.23
CA LYS A 747 33.53 14.46 -11.17
C LYS A 747 34.90 14.14 -10.60
N ALA A 748 35.88 13.98 -11.48
CA ALA A 748 37.29 13.87 -11.13
C ALA A 748 38.13 14.33 -12.33
N SER A 749 39.24 15.00 -12.07
CA SER A 749 40.21 15.40 -13.09
C SER A 749 40.68 14.21 -13.94
N GLU A 750 41.16 14.49 -15.14
CA GLU A 750 41.65 13.45 -16.04
C GLU A 750 42.84 12.68 -15.44
N ASP A 751 43.75 13.37 -14.77
CA ASP A 751 44.91 12.77 -14.10
C ASP A 751 44.47 11.79 -13.01
N THR A 752 43.53 12.20 -12.16
CA THR A 752 42.94 11.34 -11.14
C THR A 752 42.25 10.12 -11.75
N ARG A 753 41.50 10.30 -12.85
CA ARG A 753 40.86 9.17 -13.55
C ARG A 753 41.88 8.22 -14.18
N ARG A 754 42.97 8.74 -14.77
CA ARG A 754 44.08 7.93 -15.35
C ARG A 754 44.81 7.15 -14.27
N ALA A 755 45.16 7.76 -13.14
CA ALA A 755 45.77 7.07 -12.00
C ALA A 755 44.87 5.94 -11.49
N ARG A 756 43.56 6.19 -11.37
CA ARG A 756 42.57 5.18 -10.93
C ARG A 756 42.31 4.08 -11.96
N ARG A 757 42.68 4.26 -13.24
CA ARG A 757 42.63 3.23 -14.29
C ARG A 757 43.78 2.23 -14.20
N GLY A 758 44.84 2.54 -13.44
CA GLY A 758 45.96 1.63 -13.24
C GLY A 758 46.94 1.57 -14.41
N CYS A 759 47.34 2.72 -14.97
CA CYS A 759 48.48 2.76 -15.89
C CYS A 759 49.78 2.50 -15.10
N ARG A 760 50.28 1.26 -15.16
CA ARG A 760 51.73 1.02 -14.99
C ARG A 760 52.43 1.57 -16.22
N GLY A 761 53.39 2.48 -16.02
CA GLY A 761 54.28 2.92 -17.07
C GLY A 761 55.09 1.76 -17.63
N GLY A 762 55.28 1.76 -18.95
CA GLY A 762 56.14 0.84 -19.67
C GLY A 762 56.17 1.19 -21.16
N SER A 763 57.22 1.92 -21.54
CA SER A 763 57.88 2.03 -22.86
C SER A 763 57.06 2.28 -24.12
N GLU A 764 57.49 3.34 -24.82
CA GLU A 764 57.43 3.51 -26.27
C GLU A 764 57.68 2.17 -26.99
N ASP A 765 56.69 1.71 -27.77
CA ASP A 765 56.89 1.07 -29.07
C ASP A 765 55.52 0.98 -29.76
N GLY A 766 55.49 1.49 -30.99
CA GLY A 766 54.26 1.70 -31.74
C GLY A 766 53.65 0.40 -32.25
N ASP A 767 52.32 0.38 -32.30
CA ASP A 767 51.67 -0.10 -33.51
C ASP A 767 50.32 0.59 -33.66
N ASN A 768 50.16 1.19 -34.83
CA ASN A 768 48.97 1.90 -35.27
C ASN A 768 47.80 0.93 -35.40
N ASN A 769 46.68 1.24 -34.75
CA ASN A 769 45.38 1.03 -35.38
C ASN A 769 44.51 2.24 -35.05
N GLU A 770 44.28 2.99 -36.11
CA GLU A 770 43.44 4.17 -36.20
C GLU A 770 42.00 3.82 -35.80
N ASP A 771 41.52 4.39 -34.70
CA ASP A 771 40.13 4.82 -34.62
C ASP A 771 40.17 6.35 -34.81
N GLU A 772 39.72 6.80 -35.98
CA GLU A 772 39.61 8.21 -36.38
C GLU A 772 38.72 9.01 -35.41
N ASP A 773 39.31 9.63 -34.37
CA ASP A 773 38.70 10.79 -33.72
C ASP A 773 39.18 12.07 -34.40
N ASN A 774 38.66 12.27 -35.60
CA ASN A 774 38.80 13.51 -36.33
C ASN A 774 37.75 14.51 -35.79
N ASN A 775 38.11 15.31 -34.78
CA ASN A 775 37.41 16.57 -34.58
C ASN A 775 38.30 17.67 -33.98
N ASN A 776 38.94 18.38 -34.91
CA ASN A 776 39.26 19.79 -34.80
C ASN A 776 38.19 20.57 -34.03
N GLY A 777 38.58 21.20 -32.92
CA GLY A 777 38.15 22.54 -32.46
C GLY A 777 36.76 23.05 -32.83
N LYS A 778 35.70 22.24 -32.70
CA LYS A 778 34.30 22.67 -32.73
C LYS A 778 33.57 21.96 -31.61
N SER A 779 33.09 22.74 -30.65
CA SER A 779 32.16 22.31 -29.62
C SER A 779 30.99 21.56 -30.27
N ASP A 780 30.83 20.29 -29.90
CA ASP A 780 29.72 19.45 -30.31
C ASP A 780 28.38 20.15 -29.98
N PRO A 781 27.53 20.46 -30.98
CA PRO A 781 26.26 21.15 -30.76
C PRO A 781 25.19 20.26 -30.07
N THR A 782 25.52 19.01 -29.74
CA THR A 782 24.59 18.03 -29.16
C THR A 782 24.87 17.67 -27.69
N ALA A 783 25.77 18.39 -27.02
CA ALA A 783 25.85 18.33 -25.55
C ALA A 783 24.55 18.90 -24.95
N LEU A 784 23.56 18.03 -24.74
CA LEU A 784 22.29 18.37 -24.10
C LEU A 784 22.58 19.09 -22.76
N ASN A 785 22.15 20.35 -22.69
CA ASN A 785 22.26 21.28 -21.55
C ASN A 785 21.47 20.78 -20.33
N TYR A 786 21.92 19.70 -19.70
CA TYR A 786 21.32 19.11 -18.50
C TYR A 786 22.20 19.40 -17.28
N ARG A 787 21.61 19.94 -16.20
CA ARG A 787 22.28 20.14 -14.91
C ARG A 787 21.81 19.10 -13.87
N PRO A 788 22.74 18.34 -13.24
CA PRO A 788 22.41 17.42 -12.15
C PRO A 788 22.01 18.20 -10.88
N SER A 789 21.33 17.54 -9.93
CA SER A 789 20.89 18.18 -8.68
C SER A 789 22.07 18.69 -7.85
N LEU A 790 23.13 17.90 -7.75
CA LEU A 790 24.37 18.27 -7.07
C LEU A 790 25.59 17.76 -7.86
N ILE A 791 26.73 18.45 -7.68
CA ILE A 791 28.02 18.06 -8.26
C ILE A 791 29.02 17.88 -7.12
N PHE A 792 29.74 16.76 -7.12
CA PHE A 792 30.82 16.50 -6.16
C PHE A 792 32.13 16.28 -6.92
N ASP A 793 33.13 17.12 -6.64
CA ASP A 793 34.47 17.00 -7.21
C ASP A 793 35.35 16.10 -6.34
N ASN A 794 35.61 14.89 -6.84
CA ASN A 794 36.31 13.81 -6.14
C ASN A 794 37.79 13.72 -6.55
N ASP A 795 38.50 14.85 -6.48
CA ASP A 795 39.95 14.95 -6.74
C ASP A 795 40.81 14.84 -5.48
N ALA A 796 40.24 15.09 -4.30
CA ALA A 796 40.96 14.94 -3.04
C ALA A 796 41.29 13.47 -2.74
N THR A 797 42.46 13.24 -2.13
CA THR A 797 42.86 11.92 -1.63
C THR A 797 42.23 11.65 -0.26
N GLY A 798 41.59 10.50 -0.09
CA GLY A 798 40.93 10.09 1.17
C GLY A 798 39.41 10.27 1.15
N SER A 799 38.74 9.95 2.26
CA SER A 799 37.27 9.96 2.36
C SER A 799 36.68 11.26 2.91
N GLU A 800 37.52 12.18 3.41
CA GLU A 800 37.07 13.35 4.20
C GLU A 800 36.22 14.33 3.38
N ALA A 801 36.63 14.65 2.16
CA ALA A 801 35.85 15.52 1.27
C ALA A 801 34.46 14.94 0.96
N ALA A 802 34.38 13.62 0.75
CA ALA A 802 33.11 12.94 0.49
C ALA A 802 32.22 12.91 1.74
N LYS A 803 32.79 12.77 2.94
CA LYS A 803 32.05 12.86 4.21
C LYS A 803 31.48 14.26 4.43
N MET A 804 32.32 15.30 4.35
CA MET A 804 31.87 16.69 4.52
C MET A 804 30.77 17.06 3.50
N PHE A 805 30.91 16.57 2.26
CA PHE A 805 29.87 16.75 1.25
C PHE A 805 28.54 16.13 1.66
N ALA A 806 28.54 14.89 2.16
CA ALA A 806 27.31 14.25 2.64
C ALA A 806 26.71 14.99 3.83
N GLU A 807 27.53 15.39 4.79
CA GLU A 807 27.08 16.10 5.99
C GLU A 807 26.43 17.45 5.66
N HIS A 808 27.02 18.20 4.72
CA HIS A 808 26.56 19.55 4.40
C HIS A 808 25.43 19.57 3.37
N TYR A 809 25.45 18.69 2.37
CA TYR A 809 24.53 18.76 1.24
C TYR A 809 23.54 17.61 1.16
N LEU A 810 23.83 16.43 1.73
CA LEU A 810 22.94 15.25 1.64
C LEU A 810 22.08 15.03 2.90
N LEU A 811 22.64 15.17 4.10
CA LEU A 811 21.90 15.03 5.36
C LEU A 811 20.72 16.01 5.50
N PRO A 812 20.79 17.28 5.05
CA PRO A 812 19.65 18.19 5.15
C PRO A 812 18.37 17.67 4.48
N PHE A 813 18.48 16.82 3.45
CA PHE A 813 17.32 16.22 2.77
C PHE A 813 16.49 15.27 3.66
N LEU A 814 17.02 14.88 4.82
CA LEU A 814 16.36 13.98 5.78
C LEU A 814 15.86 14.71 7.03
N HIS A 815 15.89 16.05 7.03
CA HIS A 815 15.41 16.84 8.15
C HIS A 815 13.89 16.71 8.33
N GLU A 816 13.41 16.47 9.56
CA GLU A 816 11.96 16.30 9.84
C GLU A 816 11.12 17.49 9.39
N ASP A 817 11.70 18.68 9.38
CA ASP A 817 11.02 19.89 8.97
C ASP A 817 10.57 19.87 7.51
N LEU A 818 11.24 19.11 6.64
CA LEU A 818 10.80 18.90 5.26
C LEU A 818 9.51 18.07 5.20
N GLN A 819 9.42 17.00 6.01
CA GLN A 819 8.20 16.22 6.14
C GLN A 819 7.08 17.06 6.74
N ARG A 820 7.41 17.86 7.75
CA ARG A 820 6.47 18.78 8.38
C ARG A 820 5.91 19.80 7.39
N LEU A 821 6.70 20.31 6.44
CA LEU A 821 6.21 21.15 5.35
C LEU A 821 5.31 20.38 4.37
N ALA A 822 5.69 19.16 4.00
CA ALA A 822 4.89 18.32 3.10
C ALA A 822 3.50 18.04 3.69
N ASP A 823 3.43 17.74 5.00
CA ASP A 823 2.18 17.53 5.74
C ASP A 823 1.30 18.80 5.83
N MET A 824 1.88 19.99 5.58
CA MET A 824 1.11 21.23 5.53
C MET A 824 0.37 21.45 4.21
N VAL A 825 0.79 20.77 3.14
CA VAL A 825 0.27 20.99 1.78
C VAL A 825 -0.74 19.90 1.45
N ARG A 826 -1.97 20.31 1.14
CA ARG A 826 -3.00 19.36 0.70
C ARG A 826 -2.88 19.07 -0.80
N SER A 827 -3.22 17.85 -1.18
CA SER A 827 -3.38 17.45 -2.58
C SER A 827 -4.83 17.64 -3.03
N ILE A 828 -5.01 18.23 -4.21
CA ILE A 828 -6.31 18.47 -4.85
C ILE A 828 -6.29 17.77 -6.23
N PRO A 829 -7.00 16.65 -6.38
CA PRO A 829 -7.07 15.95 -7.67
C PRO A 829 -7.92 16.73 -8.67
N ASP A 830 -7.60 16.56 -9.95
CA ASP A 830 -8.33 17.09 -11.11
C ASP A 830 -8.48 18.63 -11.12
N PHE A 831 -7.53 19.33 -10.50
CA PHE A 831 -7.49 20.79 -10.46
C PHE A 831 -6.23 21.34 -11.13
N PRO A 832 -6.33 22.41 -11.96
CA PRO A 832 -7.56 23.07 -12.40
C PRO A 832 -8.31 22.33 -13.51
N ARG A 833 -7.83 21.16 -13.95
CA ARG A 833 -8.47 20.30 -14.94
C ARG A 833 -8.16 18.82 -14.69
N PRO A 834 -8.96 17.90 -15.26
CA PRO A 834 -8.78 16.46 -15.05
C PRO A 834 -7.37 15.96 -15.37
N GLY A 835 -6.87 15.03 -14.55
CA GLY A 835 -5.55 14.41 -14.71
C GLY A 835 -4.38 15.19 -14.07
N ILE A 836 -4.66 16.26 -13.33
CA ILE A 836 -3.64 17.03 -12.59
C ILE A 836 -3.82 16.83 -11.09
N GLU A 837 -2.75 16.46 -10.39
CA GLU A 837 -2.69 16.47 -8.93
C GLU A 837 -2.08 17.80 -8.46
N PHE A 838 -2.93 18.74 -8.02
CA PHE A 838 -2.48 20.07 -7.62
C PHE A 838 -2.16 20.14 -6.13
N ARG A 839 -0.95 20.59 -5.80
CA ARG A 839 -0.49 20.81 -4.42
C ARG A 839 -0.49 22.29 -4.10
N HIS A 840 -1.35 22.71 -3.17
CA HIS A 840 -1.53 24.13 -2.86
C HIS A 840 -0.51 24.61 -1.81
N VAL A 841 0.70 24.96 -2.26
CA VAL A 841 1.84 25.27 -1.36
C VAL A 841 1.56 26.39 -0.36
N LEU A 842 0.71 27.36 -0.73
CA LEU A 842 0.30 28.48 0.15
C LEU A 842 -0.33 28.01 1.46
N ASP A 843 -0.83 26.77 1.56
CA ASP A 843 -1.30 26.18 2.80
C ASP A 843 -0.21 26.18 3.90
N ILE A 844 1.07 26.08 3.52
CA ILE A 844 2.21 26.23 4.46
C ILE A 844 2.11 27.55 5.21
N THR A 845 1.80 28.65 4.51
CA THR A 845 1.76 29.98 5.10
C THR A 845 0.54 30.20 5.99
N GLN A 846 -0.52 29.42 5.77
CA GLN A 846 -1.75 29.44 6.57
C GLN A 846 -1.61 28.69 7.89
N GLN A 847 -0.54 27.90 8.06
CA GLN A 847 -0.25 27.18 9.29
C GLN A 847 0.75 27.93 10.18
N ARG A 848 0.54 27.83 11.51
CA ARG A 848 1.38 28.52 12.49
C ARG A 848 2.84 28.08 12.36
N GLY A 849 3.71 29.03 12.03
CA GLY A 849 5.15 28.82 11.89
C GLY A 849 5.58 28.20 10.56
N GLY A 850 4.67 27.89 9.64
CA GLY A 850 5.01 27.25 8.37
C GLY A 850 5.84 28.15 7.45
N LEU A 851 5.49 29.44 7.32
CA LEU A 851 6.28 30.39 6.52
C LEU A 851 7.73 30.53 7.02
N ALA A 852 7.92 30.68 8.34
CA ALA A 852 9.24 30.80 8.94
C ALA A 852 10.07 29.51 8.79
N LEU A 853 9.41 28.35 8.89
CA LEU A 853 10.03 27.06 8.66
C LEU A 853 10.48 26.89 7.20
N CYS A 854 9.58 27.23 6.27
CA CYS A 854 9.84 27.16 4.83
C CYS A 854 11.02 28.04 4.44
N THR A 855 11.04 29.32 4.83
CA THR A 855 12.16 30.20 4.47
C THR A 855 13.47 29.85 5.17
N ALA A 856 13.44 29.29 6.38
CA ALA A 856 14.63 28.72 7.01
C ALA A 856 15.20 27.55 6.22
N LEU A 857 14.34 26.65 5.72
CA LEU A 857 14.76 25.54 4.89
C LEU A 857 15.26 26.00 3.52
N LEU A 858 14.59 26.96 2.87
CA LEU A 858 15.08 27.56 1.61
C LEU A 858 16.48 28.18 1.78
N GLN A 859 16.73 28.85 2.90
CA GLN A 859 18.05 29.38 3.21
C GLN A 859 19.10 28.26 3.36
N THR A 860 18.78 27.19 4.10
CA THR A 860 19.71 26.08 4.37
C THR A 860 19.97 25.20 3.15
N HIS A 861 18.98 25.03 2.27
CA HIS A 861 19.08 24.16 1.08
C HIS A 861 19.61 24.88 -0.16
N PHE A 862 19.88 26.18 -0.08
CA PHE A 862 20.53 26.92 -1.14
C PHE A 862 21.96 26.41 -1.33
N SER A 863 22.30 25.95 -2.54
CA SER A 863 23.62 25.42 -2.86
C SER A 863 24.67 26.50 -3.11
N GLY A 864 24.25 27.76 -3.24
CA GLY A 864 25.12 28.92 -3.40
C GLY A 864 25.49 29.59 -2.07
N ASP A 865 26.25 30.67 -2.17
CA ASP A 865 26.62 31.51 -1.03
C ASP A 865 25.70 32.73 -0.97
N TRP A 866 24.88 32.84 0.09
CA TRP A 866 23.97 33.97 0.28
C TRP A 866 24.69 35.31 0.35
N ALA A 867 25.98 35.34 0.73
CA ALA A 867 26.78 36.57 0.73
C ALA A 867 27.07 37.10 -0.69
N LYS A 868 26.80 36.29 -1.73
CA LYS A 868 26.98 36.63 -3.15
C LYS A 868 25.65 36.83 -3.88
N VAL A 869 24.54 36.92 -3.16
CA VAL A 869 23.22 37.15 -3.75
C VAL A 869 22.85 38.62 -3.57
N ASP A 870 22.59 39.31 -4.67
CA ASP A 870 22.29 40.74 -4.66
C ASP A 870 20.78 41.03 -4.57
N VAL A 871 19.94 40.15 -5.12
CA VAL A 871 18.49 40.35 -5.21
C VAL A 871 17.72 39.02 -5.09
N VAL A 872 16.59 39.05 -4.38
CA VAL A 872 15.56 37.99 -4.44
C VAL A 872 14.38 38.48 -5.27
N ALA A 873 14.03 37.76 -6.34
CA ALA A 873 12.91 38.10 -7.22
C ALA A 873 11.72 37.14 -7.02
N GLY A 874 10.54 37.67 -6.69
CA GLY A 874 9.31 36.90 -6.57
C GLY A 874 8.48 36.94 -7.85
N CYS A 875 7.95 35.78 -8.26
CA CYS A 875 7.05 35.65 -9.41
C CYS A 875 5.60 35.47 -8.95
N GLU A 876 4.69 36.29 -9.46
CA GLU A 876 3.23 36.18 -9.21
C GLU A 876 2.81 36.19 -7.72
N ALA A 877 1.49 36.20 -7.48
CA ALA A 877 0.94 36.49 -6.16
C ALA A 877 1.38 35.50 -5.06
N GLY A 878 1.57 34.21 -5.39
CA GLY A 878 1.99 33.20 -4.42
C GLY A 878 3.48 33.25 -4.12
N GLY A 879 4.32 33.37 -5.15
CA GLY A 879 5.78 33.52 -5.02
C GLY A 879 6.18 34.74 -4.19
N PHE A 880 5.41 35.84 -4.22
CA PHE A 880 5.67 37.03 -3.40
C PHE A 880 5.71 36.74 -1.90
N VAL A 881 4.88 35.82 -1.41
CA VAL A 881 4.79 35.51 0.03
C VAL A 881 6.10 34.90 0.53
N TYR A 882 6.65 33.95 -0.24
CA TYR A 882 7.91 33.28 0.10
C TYR A 882 9.11 34.17 -0.20
N ALA A 883 9.12 34.85 -1.35
CA ALA A 883 10.20 35.76 -1.74
C ALA A 883 10.40 36.86 -0.70
N ALA A 884 9.32 37.52 -0.25
CA ALA A 884 9.40 38.60 0.73
C ALA A 884 9.93 38.11 2.09
N ALA A 885 9.45 36.95 2.54
CA ALA A 885 9.90 36.37 3.80
C ALA A 885 11.36 35.86 3.73
N LEU A 886 11.81 35.35 2.57
CA LEU A 886 13.18 34.91 2.35
C LEU A 886 14.13 36.11 2.27
N ALA A 887 13.80 37.11 1.45
CA ALA A 887 14.53 38.37 1.30
C ALA A 887 14.76 39.04 2.66
N SER A 888 13.71 39.15 3.49
CA SER A 888 13.81 39.69 4.85
C SER A 888 14.68 38.85 5.78
N ARG A 889 14.80 37.54 5.54
CA ARG A 889 15.57 36.62 6.38
C ARG A 889 17.06 36.64 6.03
N VAL A 890 17.39 36.75 4.75
CA VAL A 890 18.78 36.81 4.25
C VAL A 890 19.32 38.24 4.15
N ASP A 891 18.48 39.24 4.44
CA ASP A 891 18.79 40.67 4.37
C ASP A 891 19.21 41.15 2.98
N VAL A 892 18.43 40.74 1.97
CA VAL A 892 18.65 41.05 0.55
C VAL A 892 17.43 41.79 -0.02
N PRO A 893 17.59 42.77 -0.93
CA PRO A 893 16.49 43.43 -1.61
C PRO A 893 15.50 42.48 -2.29
N LEU A 894 14.20 42.79 -2.16
CA LEU A 894 13.11 42.08 -2.84
C LEU A 894 12.71 42.81 -4.13
N VAL A 895 12.59 42.05 -5.22
CA VAL A 895 12.07 42.50 -6.50
C VAL A 895 10.81 41.72 -6.88
N LEU A 896 9.79 42.41 -7.41
CA LEU A 896 8.52 41.81 -7.79
C LEU A 896 8.36 41.77 -9.31
N ILE A 897 8.14 40.57 -9.86
CA ILE A 897 7.75 40.36 -11.25
C ILE A 897 6.23 40.19 -11.30
N ARG A 898 5.53 41.11 -11.98
CA ARG A 898 4.07 41.23 -11.94
C ARG A 898 3.44 41.09 -13.32
N GLU A 899 2.14 40.79 -13.37
CA GLU A 899 1.36 40.95 -14.59
C GLU A 899 1.40 42.40 -15.08
N ALA A 900 1.36 42.57 -16.40
CA ALA A 900 1.49 43.88 -17.03
C ALA A 900 0.44 44.90 -16.55
N GLY A 901 0.86 46.17 -16.42
CA GLY A 901 -0.01 47.28 -15.99
C GLY A 901 -0.23 47.37 -14.48
N LYS A 902 0.51 46.59 -13.67
CA LYS A 902 0.48 46.64 -12.20
C LYS A 902 1.69 47.34 -11.57
N LEU A 903 2.69 47.71 -12.37
CA LEU A 903 3.89 48.43 -11.96
C LEU A 903 3.90 49.86 -12.51
N PRO A 904 4.51 50.82 -11.80
CA PRO A 904 4.70 52.18 -12.31
C PRO A 904 5.64 52.17 -13.54
N GLN A 905 5.43 53.08 -14.48
CA GLN A 905 6.33 53.26 -15.62
C GLN A 905 7.62 54.00 -15.20
N PRO A 906 8.80 53.68 -15.77
CA PRO A 906 9.04 52.77 -16.91
C PRO A 906 9.25 51.29 -16.53
N THR A 907 8.66 50.37 -17.32
CA THR A 907 8.82 48.91 -17.15
C THR A 907 9.55 48.27 -18.34
N ILE A 908 10.05 47.05 -18.14
CA ILE A 908 10.41 46.08 -19.17
C ILE A 908 9.40 44.93 -19.17
N SER A 909 9.08 44.38 -20.35
CA SER A 909 7.98 43.44 -20.51
C SER A 909 8.33 42.29 -21.47
N VAL A 910 7.85 41.08 -21.14
CA VAL A 910 7.98 39.86 -21.96
C VAL A 910 6.64 39.11 -22.01
N ARG A 911 6.40 38.40 -23.11
CA ARG A 911 5.24 37.52 -23.28
C ARG A 911 5.39 36.27 -22.40
N LYS A 912 4.30 35.83 -21.78
CA LYS A 912 4.22 34.61 -20.98
C LYS A 912 3.24 33.63 -21.62
N SER A 913 3.73 32.47 -22.01
CA SER A 913 2.89 31.37 -22.50
C SER A 913 1.99 30.84 -21.40
N THR A 914 0.76 30.42 -21.73
CA THR A 914 -0.17 29.83 -20.78
C THR A 914 0.43 28.57 -20.14
N SER A 915 0.34 28.46 -18.82
CA SER A 915 0.71 27.24 -18.07
C SER A 915 -0.51 26.32 -17.92
N HIS A 916 -0.30 25.06 -17.50
CA HIS A 916 -1.39 24.13 -17.21
C HIS A 916 -2.34 24.59 -16.08
N ILE A 917 -1.90 25.57 -15.26
CA ILE A 917 -2.68 26.12 -14.14
C ILE A 917 -3.42 27.41 -14.52
N SER A 918 -3.09 27.99 -15.68
CA SER A 918 -3.82 29.14 -16.22
C SER A 918 -5.20 28.69 -16.70
N SER A 919 -6.27 29.13 -16.03
CA SER A 919 -7.64 28.73 -16.33
C SER A 919 -8.01 28.98 -17.80
N SER A 920 -8.61 27.96 -18.43
CA SER A 920 -9.24 28.02 -19.76
C SER A 920 -10.61 28.71 -19.71
N ALA A 921 -10.72 29.84 -19.00
CA ALA A 921 -12.00 30.46 -18.66
C ALA A 921 -12.18 31.92 -19.14
N SER A 922 -11.25 32.50 -19.91
CA SER A 922 -11.54 33.73 -20.65
C SER A 922 -11.28 33.52 -22.14
N ASN A 923 -12.31 33.82 -22.94
CA ASN A 923 -12.23 34.04 -24.39
C ASN A 923 -11.49 35.36 -24.71
N ASP A 924 -10.45 35.70 -23.96
CA ASP A 924 -9.64 36.88 -24.23
C ASP A 924 -8.41 36.44 -25.01
N LEU A 925 -8.42 36.77 -26.29
CA LEU A 925 -7.29 36.72 -27.23
C LEU A 925 -6.11 37.62 -26.81
N GLU A 926 -6.07 38.13 -25.57
CA GLU A 926 -4.97 38.95 -25.07
C GLU A 926 -3.84 38.09 -24.51
N GLU A 927 -2.68 38.22 -25.15
CA GLU A 927 -1.44 37.55 -24.81
C GLU A 927 -0.94 38.02 -23.43
N LYS A 928 -0.91 37.13 -22.42
CA LYS A 928 -0.46 37.48 -21.07
C LYS A 928 1.01 37.94 -21.07
N ARG A 929 1.30 39.04 -20.38
CA ARG A 929 2.65 39.63 -20.27
C ARG A 929 3.04 39.80 -18.80
N ILE A 930 4.32 39.59 -18.52
CA ILE A 930 4.94 39.88 -17.23
C ILE A 930 5.89 41.07 -17.36
N GLU A 931 5.98 41.84 -16.28
CA GLU A 931 6.72 43.10 -16.22
C GLU A 931 7.61 43.18 -14.97
N LEU A 932 8.71 43.90 -15.14
CA LEU A 932 9.65 44.31 -14.11
C LEU A 932 9.94 45.81 -14.28
N GLU A 933 10.12 46.54 -13.19
CA GLU A 933 10.50 47.96 -13.23
C GLU A 933 11.90 48.10 -13.84
N ARG A 934 12.08 49.11 -14.70
CA ARG A 934 13.36 49.33 -15.39
C ARG A 934 14.41 49.83 -14.39
N ASP A 935 15.65 49.36 -14.55
CA ASP A 935 16.82 49.77 -13.75
C ASP A 935 16.75 49.42 -12.24
N LEU A 936 15.80 48.55 -11.84
CA LEU A 936 15.65 48.12 -10.45
C LEU A 936 16.74 47.14 -9.99
N ILE A 937 17.27 46.34 -10.91
CA ILE A 937 18.34 45.35 -10.63
C ILE A 937 19.67 45.88 -11.21
N PRO A 938 20.75 45.94 -10.42
CA PRO A 938 22.08 46.30 -10.94
C PRO A 938 22.54 45.34 -12.05
N ARG A 939 23.26 45.85 -13.04
CA ARG A 939 23.75 45.03 -14.16
C ARG A 939 24.74 43.97 -13.67
N GLY A 940 24.57 42.72 -14.11
CA GLY A 940 25.40 41.59 -13.67
C GLY A 940 25.19 41.15 -12.22
N ALA A 941 24.07 41.54 -11.59
CA ALA A 941 23.73 41.10 -10.25
C ALA A 941 23.33 39.63 -10.20
N SER A 942 23.66 38.97 -9.08
CA SER A 942 23.24 37.61 -8.76
C SER A 942 21.79 37.62 -8.23
N VAL A 943 20.90 36.90 -8.91
CA VAL A 943 19.46 36.93 -8.65
C VAL A 943 18.95 35.54 -8.25
N VAL A 944 18.29 35.46 -7.09
CA VAL A 944 17.52 34.26 -6.69
C VAL A 944 16.05 34.47 -7.03
N VAL A 945 15.50 33.65 -7.93
CA VAL A 945 14.08 33.70 -8.31
C VAL A 945 13.29 32.69 -7.48
N VAL A 946 12.19 33.14 -6.89
CA VAL A 946 11.25 32.33 -6.11
C VAL A 946 9.90 32.26 -6.84
N ASP A 947 9.46 31.05 -7.14
CA ASP A 947 8.18 30.74 -7.78
C ASP A 947 7.40 29.76 -6.88
N ASP A 948 6.07 29.88 -6.81
CA ASP A 948 5.22 29.01 -5.98
C ASP A 948 4.61 27.83 -6.75
N VAL A 949 4.76 27.80 -8.08
CA VAL A 949 4.04 26.85 -8.93
C VAL A 949 5.00 25.97 -9.75
N LEU A 950 5.07 24.68 -9.39
CA LEU A 950 5.72 23.65 -10.20
C LEU A 950 4.73 23.04 -11.21
N ALA A 951 4.66 23.61 -12.42
CA ALA A 951 3.82 23.07 -13.51
C ALA A 951 4.64 22.81 -14.78
N THR A 952 4.48 23.64 -15.83
CA THR A 952 5.18 23.48 -17.11
C THR A 952 6.52 24.21 -17.18
N GLY A 953 6.88 24.98 -16.14
CA GLY A 953 8.04 25.88 -16.16
C GLY A 953 7.86 27.14 -17.03
N ASN A 954 6.71 27.31 -17.70
CA ASN A 954 6.47 28.43 -18.62
C ASN A 954 6.60 29.82 -17.95
N THR A 955 6.31 29.92 -16.65
CA THR A 955 6.54 31.16 -15.88
C THR A 955 8.04 31.49 -15.85
N LEU A 956 8.87 30.54 -15.44
CA LEU A 956 10.33 30.70 -15.38
C LEU A 956 10.94 30.93 -16.78
N CYS A 957 10.43 30.25 -17.82
CA CYS A 957 10.85 30.49 -19.20
C CYS A 957 10.54 31.92 -19.68
N ALA A 958 9.56 32.62 -19.11
CA ALA A 958 9.29 34.02 -19.39
C ALA A 958 10.13 34.97 -18.54
N VAL A 959 10.46 34.56 -17.30
CA VAL A 959 11.29 35.33 -16.36
C VAL A 959 12.73 35.44 -16.84
N LEU A 960 13.32 34.37 -17.38
CA LEU A 960 14.71 34.39 -17.84
C LEU A 960 14.97 35.46 -18.93
N PRO A 961 14.19 35.55 -20.03
CA PRO A 961 14.33 36.64 -21.00
C PRO A 961 13.99 38.03 -20.43
N LEU A 962 13.16 38.10 -19.39
CA LEU A 962 12.84 39.37 -18.71
C LEU A 962 14.05 39.87 -17.93
N LEU A 963 14.76 38.98 -17.22
CA LEU A 963 16.01 39.28 -16.52
C LEU A 963 17.15 39.57 -17.50
N GLU A 964 17.21 38.88 -18.64
CA GLU A 964 18.17 39.18 -19.70
C GLU A 964 17.97 40.61 -20.25
N LYS A 965 16.72 41.06 -20.44
CA LYS A 965 16.41 42.46 -20.77
C LYS A 965 16.79 43.45 -19.67
N ALA A 966 16.91 42.99 -18.42
CA ALA A 966 17.46 43.75 -17.31
C ALA A 966 19.00 43.69 -17.24
N SER A 967 19.68 43.08 -18.22
CA SER A 967 21.14 42.86 -18.27
C SER A 967 21.66 41.90 -17.20
N ILE A 968 20.91 40.83 -16.91
CA ILE A 968 21.33 39.71 -16.04
C ILE A 968 21.56 38.47 -16.91
N HIS A 969 22.73 37.84 -16.78
CA HIS A 969 23.04 36.63 -17.54
C HIS A 969 22.44 35.38 -16.87
N ALA A 970 22.13 34.36 -17.66
CA ALA A 970 21.50 33.14 -17.14
C ALA A 970 22.37 32.38 -16.12
N GLU A 971 23.68 32.61 -16.11
CA GLU A 971 24.62 32.03 -15.13
C GLU A 971 24.55 32.69 -13.74
N ASP A 972 24.05 33.92 -13.67
CA ASP A 972 23.86 34.70 -12.45
C ASP A 972 22.47 34.50 -11.83
N VAL A 973 21.63 33.66 -12.45
CA VAL A 973 20.27 33.38 -11.99
C VAL A 973 20.23 32.01 -11.30
N THR A 974 19.86 32.01 -10.02
CA THR A 974 19.53 30.78 -9.29
C THR A 974 18.03 30.66 -9.10
N LEU A 975 17.48 29.47 -9.36
CA LEU A 975 16.05 29.19 -9.26
C LEU A 975 15.78 28.38 -7.99
N THR A 976 14.84 28.85 -7.18
CA THR A 976 14.35 28.17 -5.98
C THR A 976 12.84 28.03 -6.07
N LEU A 977 12.36 26.80 -5.83
CA LEU A 977 10.95 26.40 -5.95
C LEU A 977 10.41 25.92 -4.60
#